data_AF-A0A2V1E1M6-F1
#
_entry.id   AF-A0A2V1E1M6-F1
#
_cell.length_a   1.000
_cell.length_b   1.000
_cell.length_c   1.000
_cell.angle_alpha   90.00
_cell.angle_beta   90.00
_cell.angle_gamma   90.00
#
_symmetry.space_group_name_H-M   'P 1'
#
loop_
_entity.id
_entity.type
_entity.pdbx_description
1 polymer ?
#
loop_
_entity_poly.entity_id
_entity_poly.type
_entity_poly.pdbx_seq_one_letter_code
_entity_poly.pdbx_strand_id
1 'polypeptide(L)'
;MHILSFRSLLLLFGFAALIQALTIPNRNELAQRDGKLVQDIDEVVDLDRRSPKGKGGGSKPPKTQAPPPPPKTSAAPPPPPPKTSEAPPPPPKTSAAPPKSSDLPKSSDPPKSSDPPKSSNPPKSSSVTRSSGNPTSSATGSSKITSSSVTRTGSSSSSITGSASSSSASSSTCSGTKSGSCPSSTVSSSSSVFNVPRPTKALDVCDLPDIDCYGDFSDMDGVEDDPALYEGSSASNLTRRYSLQKRGDRPFDANIGTGTLHFESLGYPGPQKLFEDAKAKKYKLTPHGFDFSTDAIDDYKVKDAYVTPKKDDKWVVEHVVELQTVKNFIEAATGQGAIKLSKTVPGKFFSDWWNEELDQAKYKSRKEPPIEQAVFKSDKATLNNLVFQALGSSFNRGDFVLCEKSINSFKERVWSGSAPMDKKEFKKYAEDASTGAIKSVRFLAPLRTTLAVFDYLNHATIKDKLKSAVSDVKIELSNVKHLTGEDVDLASLWSEFLPKHLTESLATAKTWLNDQIKVAEDAYTEELKKLETQLKQAQADEKKDTPAEKKKKDDDVTKFKTEWNGLKTKYEQAEKEVEDQKDKIAGMPSSAGKPKKDAEKRILKNLEAAAYTAEKAMNLKERQFETVWAQSIQVVIADTKKDQAVVAKFKAQVAKIAMPPTA
;
A
#
# COMPACT_ATOMS: atom_id res chain seq x y z
N MET A 1 -29.83 69.16 -22.74
CA MET A 1 -28.45 68.61 -22.78
C MET A 1 -28.31 67.59 -21.66
N HIS A 2 -27.78 66.41 -22.01
CA HIS A 2 -27.24 65.31 -21.20
C HIS A 2 -27.80 63.95 -21.62
N ILE A 3 -26.95 63.22 -22.34
CA ILE A 3 -27.05 61.82 -22.79
C ILE A 3 -25.79 61.16 -22.26
N LEU A 4 -25.93 59.91 -21.74
CA LEU A 4 -24.95 58.81 -21.54
C LEU A 4 -25.32 58.07 -20.23
N SER A 5 -25.33 56.74 -20.13
CA SER A 5 -25.06 55.65 -21.08
C SER A 5 -25.54 54.33 -20.44
N PHE A 6 -26.38 53.60 -21.16
CA PHE A 6 -26.88 52.27 -20.82
C PHE A 6 -25.83 51.21 -21.22
N ARG A 7 -25.07 50.66 -20.27
CA ARG A 7 -24.24 49.45 -20.52
C ARG A 7 -24.26 48.37 -19.44
N SER A 8 -25.01 48.52 -18.36
CA SER A 8 -25.06 47.51 -17.28
C SER A 8 -26.32 46.65 -17.24
N LEU A 9 -27.22 46.73 -18.23
CA LEU A 9 -28.45 45.91 -18.27
C LEU A 9 -28.39 44.69 -19.21
N LEU A 10 -27.31 44.52 -19.98
CA LEU A 10 -27.17 43.45 -20.97
C LEU A 10 -26.39 42.21 -20.49
N LEU A 11 -25.89 42.21 -19.25
CA LEU A 11 -25.16 41.06 -18.67
C LEU A 11 -26.04 40.16 -17.76
N LEU A 12 -27.30 40.54 -17.53
CA LEU A 12 -28.25 39.75 -16.72
C LEU A 12 -29.25 38.93 -17.55
N PHE A 13 -29.18 38.99 -18.88
CA PHE A 13 -30.02 38.20 -19.81
C PHE A 13 -29.24 37.20 -20.67
N GLY A 14 -27.94 36.99 -20.41
CA GLY A 14 -27.06 36.11 -21.21
C GLY A 14 -26.88 34.67 -20.71
N PHE A 15 -27.61 34.23 -19.68
CA PHE A 15 -27.44 32.90 -19.06
C PHE A 15 -28.70 32.02 -19.06
N ALA A 16 -29.68 32.31 -19.93
CA ALA A 16 -30.95 31.58 -20.02
C ALA A 16 -31.20 30.94 -21.41
N ALA A 17 -30.15 30.52 -22.12
CA ALA A 17 -30.28 29.93 -23.47
C ALA A 17 -29.62 28.55 -23.64
N LEU A 18 -29.41 27.79 -22.55
CA LEU A 18 -28.93 26.40 -22.61
C LEU A 18 -29.66 25.45 -21.64
N ILE A 19 -30.92 25.80 -21.28
CA ILE A 19 -31.87 24.89 -20.62
C ILE A 19 -33.23 25.06 -21.30
N GLN A 20 -33.32 24.59 -22.55
CA GLN A 20 -34.58 24.28 -23.22
C GLN A 20 -34.42 22.98 -24.03
N ALA A 21 -34.24 21.89 -23.30
CA ALA A 21 -34.54 20.54 -23.77
C ALA A 21 -34.88 19.71 -22.54
N LEU A 22 -36.08 19.96 -21.99
CA LEU A 22 -36.90 19.09 -21.13
C LEU A 22 -38.02 19.93 -20.50
N THR A 23 -39.02 20.28 -21.31
CA THR A 23 -40.33 20.70 -20.82
C THR A 23 -41.33 19.61 -21.18
N ILE A 24 -41.78 18.84 -20.19
CA ILE A 24 -43.03 18.10 -20.26
C ILE A 24 -44.09 18.98 -19.58
N PRO A 25 -45.22 19.30 -20.22
CA PRO A 25 -46.25 20.12 -19.63
C PRO A 25 -47.15 19.31 -18.70
N ASN A 26 -47.55 19.97 -17.61
CA ASN A 26 -48.50 19.47 -16.63
C ASN A 26 -49.93 19.64 -17.17
N ARG A 27 -50.75 18.58 -17.16
CA ARG A 27 -52.22 18.69 -17.13
C ARG A 27 -52.84 17.54 -16.32
N ASN A 28 -53.68 17.94 -15.38
CA ASN A 28 -54.60 17.12 -14.62
C ASN A 28 -55.78 16.64 -15.47
N GLU A 29 -56.37 15.55 -14.98
CA GLU A 29 -57.76 15.07 -15.14
C GLU A 29 -58.13 14.09 -16.27
N LEU A 30 -58.79 13.01 -15.81
CA LEU A 30 -59.79 12.14 -16.42
C LEU A 30 -59.34 10.86 -17.17
N ALA A 31 -59.58 9.75 -16.45
CA ALA A 31 -60.44 8.63 -16.84
C ALA A 31 -60.00 7.61 -17.91
N GLN A 32 -59.95 6.37 -17.42
CA GLN A 32 -60.38 5.12 -18.06
C GLN A 32 -59.59 4.53 -19.25
N ARG A 33 -59.21 3.27 -18.98
CA ARG A 33 -59.25 2.07 -19.84
C ARG A 33 -58.02 1.69 -20.67
N ASP A 34 -57.62 0.46 -20.36
CA ASP A 34 -57.24 -0.66 -21.22
C ASP A 34 -55.98 -0.54 -22.09
N GLY A 35 -55.06 -1.49 -21.86
CA GLY A 35 -54.43 -2.18 -22.98
C GLY A 35 -52.93 -2.45 -22.90
N LYS A 36 -52.59 -3.58 -22.26
CA LYS A 36 -51.67 -4.63 -22.77
C LYS A 36 -50.15 -4.37 -22.85
N LEU A 37 -49.46 -5.26 -22.11
CA LEU A 37 -48.30 -6.08 -22.48
C LEU A 37 -47.00 -5.34 -22.91
N VAL A 38 -45.97 -5.41 -22.06
CA VAL A 38 -44.74 -6.20 -22.34
C VAL A 38 -44.17 -6.69 -21.00
N GLN A 39 -43.78 -7.96 -21.02
CA GLN A 39 -43.29 -8.79 -19.92
C GLN A 39 -41.80 -8.58 -19.61
N ASP A 40 -41.48 -8.85 -18.34
CA ASP A 40 -40.30 -9.52 -17.77
C ASP A 40 -38.91 -8.89 -17.95
N ILE A 41 -38.32 -8.42 -16.84
CA ILE A 41 -37.30 -9.14 -16.04
C ILE A 41 -37.14 -8.37 -14.72
N ASP A 42 -37.68 -8.93 -13.62
CA ASP A 42 -37.36 -8.56 -12.24
C ASP A 42 -36.45 -9.65 -11.66
N GLU A 43 -35.32 -9.25 -11.11
CA GLU A 43 -34.57 -10.06 -10.13
C GLU A 43 -34.29 -9.15 -8.92
N VAL A 44 -35.29 -9.07 -8.04
CA VAL A 44 -35.19 -8.42 -6.73
C VAL A 44 -34.92 -9.49 -5.69
N VAL A 45 -33.77 -9.34 -5.03
CA VAL A 45 -33.38 -10.03 -3.80
C VAL A 45 -34.30 -9.59 -2.67
N ASP A 46 -35.09 -10.53 -2.12
CA ASP A 46 -35.98 -10.32 -0.98
C ASP A 46 -35.31 -10.82 0.31
N LEU A 47 -35.07 -9.91 1.25
CA LEU A 47 -34.58 -10.20 2.60
C LEU A 47 -35.64 -9.81 3.63
N ASP A 48 -36.04 -10.82 4.39
CA ASP A 48 -36.69 -10.81 5.70
C ASP A 48 -38.07 -10.14 5.87
N ARG A 49 -39.07 -11.00 6.18
CA ARG A 49 -40.08 -10.60 7.17
C ARG A 49 -40.60 -11.73 8.07
N ARG A 50 -40.44 -11.44 9.36
CA ARG A 50 -40.89 -12.12 10.57
C ARG A 50 -42.35 -12.62 10.52
N SER A 51 -42.57 -13.82 11.08
CA SER A 51 -43.89 -14.36 11.43
C SER A 51 -44.58 -13.60 12.57
N PRO A 52 -45.92 -13.55 12.57
CA PRO A 52 -46.69 -13.65 13.80
C PRO A 52 -47.71 -14.80 13.78
N LYS A 53 -47.94 -15.37 14.96
CA LYS A 53 -48.93 -16.41 15.27
C LYS A 53 -50.37 -15.92 15.06
N GLY A 54 -51.23 -16.80 14.52
CA GLY A 54 -52.54 -17.08 15.14
C GLY A 54 -53.80 -17.07 14.25
N LYS A 55 -54.54 -18.18 14.37
CA LYS A 55 -56.00 -18.40 14.19
C LYS A 55 -56.55 -18.74 12.78
N GLY A 56 -56.78 -20.04 12.60
CA GLY A 56 -58.11 -20.65 12.44
C GLY A 56 -58.94 -20.34 11.19
N GLY A 57 -59.15 -21.36 10.35
CA GLY A 57 -60.20 -21.38 9.33
C GLY A 57 -59.99 -22.51 8.33
N GLY A 58 -60.81 -23.56 8.40
CA GLY A 58 -60.70 -24.74 7.56
C GLY A 58 -61.15 -24.50 6.11
N SER A 59 -60.43 -25.12 5.17
CA SER A 59 -60.92 -25.41 3.82
C SER A 59 -60.14 -26.57 3.21
N LYS A 60 -60.87 -27.49 2.57
CA LYS A 60 -60.42 -28.75 1.94
C LYS A 60 -59.20 -28.57 1.01
N PRO A 61 -58.32 -29.58 0.89
CA PRO A 61 -57.23 -29.58 -0.08
C PRO A 61 -57.76 -29.76 -1.52
N PRO A 62 -57.29 -28.97 -2.50
CA PRO A 62 -57.49 -29.27 -3.91
C PRO A 62 -56.58 -30.40 -4.37
N LYS A 63 -57.08 -31.19 -5.33
CA LYS A 63 -56.39 -32.34 -5.96
C LYS A 63 -55.04 -31.95 -6.53
N THR A 64 -54.02 -32.71 -6.15
CA THR A 64 -52.67 -32.71 -6.72
C THR A 64 -52.74 -33.02 -8.23
N GLN A 65 -52.39 -32.04 -9.07
CA GLN A 65 -52.04 -32.31 -10.48
C GLN A 65 -50.62 -32.87 -10.53
N ALA A 66 -50.44 -33.93 -11.31
CA ALA A 66 -49.13 -34.54 -11.54
C ALA A 66 -48.18 -33.53 -12.23
N PRO A 67 -46.88 -33.54 -11.88
CA PRO A 67 -45.91 -32.68 -12.55
C PRO A 67 -45.80 -33.04 -14.04
N PRO A 68 -45.59 -32.04 -14.91
CA PRO A 68 -45.39 -32.27 -16.34
C PRO A 68 -44.11 -33.09 -16.58
N PRO A 69 -44.07 -33.91 -17.64
CA PRO A 69 -42.89 -34.71 -17.96
C PRO A 69 -41.69 -33.81 -18.27
N PRO A 70 -40.46 -34.24 -17.91
CA PRO A 70 -39.26 -33.47 -18.17
C PRO A 70 -39.06 -33.25 -19.68
N PRO A 71 -38.51 -32.09 -20.09
CA PRO A 71 -38.23 -31.79 -21.48
C PRO A 71 -37.23 -32.81 -22.06
N LYS A 72 -37.55 -33.33 -23.25
CA LYS A 72 -36.68 -34.22 -24.02
C LYS A 72 -35.39 -33.48 -24.40
N THR A 73 -34.30 -33.76 -23.69
CA THR A 73 -32.95 -33.41 -24.11
C THR A 73 -32.61 -34.15 -25.40
N SER A 74 -32.40 -33.40 -26.49
CA SER A 74 -31.79 -33.91 -27.70
C SER A 74 -30.37 -34.36 -27.38
N ALA A 75 -30.07 -35.64 -27.63
CA ALA A 75 -28.75 -36.22 -27.44
C ALA A 75 -27.71 -35.45 -28.27
N ALA A 76 -26.65 -35.00 -27.60
CA ALA A 76 -25.45 -34.50 -28.27
C ALA A 76 -24.84 -35.64 -29.12
N PRO A 77 -24.33 -35.34 -30.33
CA PRO A 77 -23.65 -36.34 -31.14
C PRO A 77 -22.44 -36.93 -30.39
N PRO A 78 -22.17 -38.23 -30.54
CA PRO A 78 -21.07 -38.89 -29.86
C PRO A 78 -19.72 -38.27 -30.24
N PRO A 79 -18.77 -38.15 -29.30
CA PRO A 79 -17.43 -37.67 -29.60
C PRO A 79 -16.76 -38.59 -30.63
N PRO A 80 -15.92 -38.02 -31.52
CA PRO A 80 -15.17 -38.81 -32.49
C PRO A 80 -14.28 -39.85 -31.78
N PRO A 81 -14.07 -41.03 -32.40
CA PRO A 81 -13.28 -42.10 -31.80
C PRO A 81 -11.84 -41.64 -31.51
N PRO A 82 -11.25 -42.12 -30.40
CA PRO A 82 -9.88 -41.77 -30.03
C PRO A 82 -8.93 -42.18 -31.16
N LYS A 83 -8.12 -41.23 -31.63
CA LYS A 83 -7.02 -41.51 -32.55
C LYS A 83 -6.10 -42.52 -31.88
N THR A 84 -5.91 -43.63 -32.57
CA THR A 84 -4.99 -44.71 -32.26
C THR A 84 -3.61 -44.15 -31.93
N SER A 85 -3.05 -44.66 -30.83
CA SER A 85 -1.72 -44.38 -30.33
C SER A 85 -0.66 -44.56 -31.42
N GLU A 86 0.08 -43.50 -31.74
CA GLU A 86 1.40 -43.66 -32.33
C GLU A 86 2.30 -44.36 -31.32
N ALA A 87 2.97 -45.41 -31.79
CA ALA A 87 3.87 -46.23 -31.00
C ALA A 87 5.04 -45.37 -30.47
N PRO A 88 5.48 -45.58 -29.22
CA PRO A 88 6.66 -44.91 -28.70
C PRO A 88 7.90 -45.28 -29.54
N PRO A 89 8.82 -44.33 -29.78
CA PRO A 89 10.06 -44.61 -30.50
C PRO A 89 10.90 -45.66 -29.76
N PRO A 90 11.60 -46.55 -30.48
CA PRO A 90 12.40 -47.60 -29.88
C PRO A 90 13.53 -47.02 -29.02
N PRO A 91 13.91 -47.70 -27.91
CA PRO A 91 14.98 -47.25 -27.04
C PRO A 91 16.32 -47.18 -27.79
N PRO A 92 17.16 -46.16 -27.49
CA PRO A 92 18.47 -46.03 -28.11
C PRO A 92 19.35 -47.23 -27.76
N LYS A 93 19.89 -47.87 -28.81
CA LYS A 93 20.86 -48.96 -28.71
C LYS A 93 22.14 -48.48 -28.02
N THR A 94 22.33 -48.90 -26.78
CA THR A 94 23.65 -48.95 -26.13
C THR A 94 24.52 -50.00 -26.81
N SER A 95 25.64 -49.59 -27.41
CA SER A 95 26.78 -50.45 -27.73
C SER A 95 28.03 -49.60 -27.99
N ALA A 96 28.85 -49.41 -26.97
CA ALA A 96 30.29 -49.26 -27.12
C ALA A 96 30.95 -49.86 -25.87
N ALA A 97 31.59 -51.01 -26.07
CA ALA A 97 32.35 -51.74 -25.06
C ALA A 97 33.66 -50.99 -24.74
N PRO A 98 34.07 -50.87 -23.46
CA PRO A 98 35.44 -50.53 -23.12
C PRO A 98 36.33 -51.79 -23.08
N PRO A 99 37.61 -51.67 -23.46
CA PRO A 99 38.54 -52.80 -23.52
C PRO A 99 39.07 -53.23 -22.15
N LYS A 100 39.58 -54.47 -22.14
CA LYS A 100 40.11 -55.25 -21.02
C LYS A 100 41.36 -54.66 -20.36
N SER A 101 41.34 -54.68 -19.03
CA SER A 101 42.39 -55.02 -18.04
C SER A 101 43.79 -55.43 -18.53
N SER A 102 44.81 -54.70 -18.05
CA SER A 102 46.03 -55.14 -17.33
C SER A 102 46.62 -53.85 -16.70
N ASP A 103 47.16 -53.73 -15.48
CA ASP A 103 47.95 -54.60 -14.63
C ASP A 103 47.81 -54.20 -13.15
N LEU A 104 47.83 -55.21 -12.28
CA LEU A 104 48.07 -55.12 -10.83
C LEU A 104 49.59 -55.23 -10.57
N PRO A 105 50.12 -54.63 -9.50
CA PRO A 105 50.41 -55.47 -8.34
C PRO A 105 50.18 -54.82 -6.95
N LYS A 106 49.50 -55.61 -6.11
CA LYS A 106 49.81 -55.99 -4.71
C LYS A 106 50.47 -54.99 -3.72
N SER A 107 49.68 -54.73 -2.67
CA SER A 107 49.96 -55.02 -1.24
C SER A 107 50.96 -54.15 -0.46
N SER A 108 50.46 -53.44 0.56
CA SER A 108 50.88 -53.62 1.97
C SER A 108 49.99 -52.86 2.97
N ASP A 109 49.93 -53.40 4.18
CA ASP A 109 49.04 -53.18 5.33
C ASP A 109 49.04 -51.77 5.99
N PRO A 110 48.07 -51.46 6.87
CA PRO A 110 47.92 -50.13 7.48
C PRO A 110 48.66 -50.00 8.83
N PRO A 111 49.18 -48.81 9.18
CA PRO A 111 49.57 -48.53 10.55
C PRO A 111 48.63 -47.55 11.27
N LYS A 112 48.48 -47.88 12.57
CA LYS A 112 47.88 -47.14 13.68
C LYS A 112 48.47 -45.72 13.89
N SER A 113 47.58 -44.81 14.30
CA SER A 113 47.68 -43.86 15.44
C SER A 113 49.03 -43.23 15.81
N SER A 114 49.11 -41.89 15.73
CA SER A 114 49.78 -41.05 16.76
C SER A 114 49.38 -39.56 16.67
N ASP A 115 48.97 -39.05 17.85
CA ASP A 115 48.96 -37.70 18.47
C ASP A 115 49.04 -36.36 17.69
N PRO A 116 48.41 -35.28 18.24
CA PRO A 116 48.37 -33.93 17.66
C PRO A 116 49.58 -33.05 18.04
N PRO A 117 49.93 -32.03 17.23
CA PRO A 117 51.08 -31.18 17.49
C PRO A 117 50.80 -30.06 18.52
N LYS A 118 51.73 -29.92 19.47
CA LYS A 118 51.92 -28.78 20.37
C LYS A 118 52.33 -27.53 19.59
N SER A 119 51.66 -26.40 19.85
CA SER A 119 52.10 -25.05 19.47
C SER A 119 52.56 -24.27 20.71
N SER A 120 53.61 -23.48 20.52
CA SER A 120 54.51 -22.87 21.50
C SER A 120 54.01 -21.56 22.12
N ASN A 121 54.46 -21.35 23.37
CA ASN A 121 54.21 -20.24 24.29
C ASN A 121 54.78 -18.85 23.88
N PRO A 122 54.36 -17.75 24.58
CA PRO A 122 54.55 -16.35 24.20
C PRO A 122 55.76 -15.68 24.89
N PRO A 123 56.17 -14.46 24.47
CA PRO A 123 57.14 -13.66 25.22
C PRO A 123 56.47 -12.62 26.13
N LYS A 124 57.00 -12.48 27.34
CA LYS A 124 56.68 -11.42 28.32
C LYS A 124 57.97 -10.72 28.78
N SER A 125 57.96 -9.39 28.67
CA SER A 125 58.48 -8.40 29.64
C SER A 125 59.99 -8.15 29.84
N SER A 126 60.33 -6.86 29.74
CA SER A 126 61.25 -6.08 30.60
C SER A 126 60.81 -4.60 30.47
N SER A 127 60.88 -3.67 31.43
CA SER A 127 61.21 -3.63 32.86
C SER A 127 60.95 -2.20 33.38
N VAL A 128 60.24 -2.06 34.52
CA VAL A 128 60.53 -1.24 35.74
C VAL A 128 60.88 0.26 35.54
N THR A 129 60.24 1.25 36.19
CA THR A 129 60.47 1.64 37.62
C THR A 129 59.40 2.63 38.15
N ARG A 130 58.98 2.42 39.41
CA ARG A 130 58.17 3.31 40.25
C ARG A 130 59.00 4.48 40.80
N SER A 131 58.40 5.66 40.95
CA SER A 131 58.69 6.54 42.10
C SER A 131 57.48 7.38 42.50
N SER A 132 57.46 7.70 43.79
CA SER A 132 56.42 8.21 44.68
C SER A 132 56.12 9.70 44.57
N GLY A 133 54.90 10.12 44.97
CA GLY A 133 54.65 11.47 45.49
C GLY A 133 53.20 11.98 45.37
N ASN A 134 52.45 11.97 46.48
CA ASN A 134 51.39 12.94 46.79
C ASN A 134 52.08 14.30 47.17
N PRO A 135 51.47 15.52 47.28
CA PRO A 135 50.05 15.82 47.57
C PRO A 135 49.49 17.19 47.03
N THR A 136 48.26 17.54 47.48
CA THR A 136 47.63 18.86 47.79
C THR A 136 47.46 20.04 46.77
N SER A 137 46.21 20.50 46.72
CA SER A 137 45.68 21.90 46.77
C SER A 137 45.96 22.97 45.69
N SER A 138 44.83 23.54 45.26
CA SER A 138 44.49 24.97 45.10
C SER A 138 44.96 25.79 43.89
N ALA A 139 43.92 26.28 43.19
CA ALA A 139 43.66 27.67 42.81
C ALA A 139 44.08 28.21 41.42
N THR A 140 43.07 28.86 40.82
CA THR A 140 43.07 30.02 39.91
C THR A 140 43.52 29.86 38.46
N GLY A 141 42.61 30.23 37.55
CA GLY A 141 42.91 30.42 36.13
C GLY A 141 41.69 30.68 35.25
N SER A 142 41.06 31.85 35.42
CA SER A 142 40.07 32.42 34.49
C SER A 142 40.56 32.45 33.04
N SER A 143 39.67 32.15 32.08
CA SER A 143 39.53 32.77 30.74
C SER A 143 38.30 32.15 30.05
N LYS A 144 37.11 32.73 30.17
CA LYS A 144 36.53 33.72 29.25
C LYS A 144 36.47 33.22 27.80
N ILE A 145 35.36 32.58 27.41
CA ILE A 145 34.90 32.55 26.01
C ILE A 145 33.45 33.03 25.98
N THR A 146 33.28 34.07 25.19
CA THR A 146 32.11 34.90 24.92
C THR A 146 30.93 34.14 24.33
N SER A 147 29.78 34.37 24.93
CA SER A 147 28.45 34.08 24.39
C SER A 147 28.08 35.14 23.36
N SER A 148 27.70 34.72 22.15
CA SER A 148 26.99 35.57 21.19
C SER A 148 25.61 34.96 20.92
N SER A 149 24.62 35.61 21.51
CA SER A 149 23.20 35.50 21.24
C SER A 149 22.87 35.88 19.79
N VAL A 150 22.10 35.05 19.10
CA VAL A 150 21.35 35.47 17.91
C VAL A 150 19.87 35.20 18.16
N THR A 151 19.16 36.27 18.48
CA THR A 151 17.72 36.43 18.31
C THR A 151 17.37 36.32 16.83
N ARG A 152 16.38 35.48 16.49
CA ARG A 152 15.67 35.57 15.22
C ARG A 152 14.16 35.44 15.44
N THR A 153 13.54 36.61 15.59
CA THR A 153 12.16 36.90 15.23
C THR A 153 11.97 36.76 13.72
N GLY A 154 10.83 36.24 13.29
CA GLY A 154 10.40 36.34 11.88
C GLY A 154 9.42 35.27 11.46
N SER A 155 8.14 35.53 11.70
CA SER A 155 7.00 34.87 11.04
C SER A 155 7.14 34.93 9.51
N SER A 156 6.80 33.86 8.80
CA SER A 156 6.61 33.90 7.35
C SER A 156 5.58 32.85 6.92
N SER A 157 4.39 33.35 6.63
CA SER A 157 3.36 32.74 5.81
C SER A 157 3.87 32.51 4.39
N SER A 158 3.86 31.27 3.92
CA SER A 158 4.17 30.92 2.53
C SER A 158 2.90 30.97 1.69
N SER A 159 2.63 32.13 1.10
CA SER A 159 1.75 32.31 -0.04
C SER A 159 2.41 31.78 -1.32
N ILE A 160 1.74 30.88 -2.02
CA ILE A 160 2.11 30.41 -3.36
C ILE A 160 1.82 31.54 -4.35
N THR A 161 2.86 32.26 -4.78
CA THR A 161 2.78 33.18 -5.92
C THR A 161 3.23 32.45 -7.18
N GLY A 162 2.31 32.32 -8.13
CA GLY A 162 2.56 31.78 -9.46
C GLY A 162 3.58 32.60 -10.23
N SER A 163 4.53 31.90 -10.84
CA SER A 163 5.51 32.47 -11.76
C SER A 163 4.81 32.82 -13.08
N ALA A 164 4.44 34.09 -13.22
CA ALA A 164 4.12 34.68 -14.51
C ALA A 164 5.42 34.95 -15.27
N SER A 165 5.62 34.24 -16.38
CA SER A 165 6.70 34.50 -17.32
C SER A 165 6.45 35.81 -18.07
N SER A 166 7.11 36.88 -17.64
CA SER A 166 7.10 38.18 -18.32
C SER A 166 7.93 38.12 -19.61
N SER A 167 7.28 38.28 -20.74
CA SER A 167 7.87 38.52 -22.05
C SER A 167 8.42 39.95 -22.13
N SER A 168 9.75 40.08 -22.04
CA SER A 168 10.45 41.33 -22.33
C SER A 168 10.50 41.56 -23.84
N ALA A 169 9.71 42.51 -24.33
CA ALA A 169 9.80 43.05 -25.67
C ALA A 169 11.02 43.99 -25.76
N SER A 170 12.05 43.56 -26.47
CA SER A 170 13.19 44.40 -26.85
C SER A 170 12.94 45.00 -28.23
N SER A 171 12.53 46.27 -28.26
CA SER A 171 12.45 47.07 -29.48
C SER A 171 13.84 47.60 -29.85
N SER A 172 14.46 47.04 -30.89
CA SER A 172 15.65 47.63 -31.52
C SER A 172 15.24 48.44 -32.74
N THR A 173 15.39 49.76 -32.62
CA THR A 173 15.20 50.74 -33.70
C THR A 173 16.43 50.70 -34.61
N CYS A 174 16.26 50.28 -35.87
CA CYS A 174 17.29 50.39 -36.90
C CYS A 174 17.22 51.77 -37.56
N SER A 175 18.28 52.56 -37.42
CA SER A 175 18.51 53.79 -38.19
C SER A 175 19.95 53.76 -38.67
N GLY A 176 20.17 53.67 -39.99
CA GLY A 176 21.53 53.68 -40.53
C GLY A 176 21.63 53.21 -41.98
N THR A 177 21.84 54.19 -42.85
CA THR A 177 22.08 54.13 -44.30
C THR A 177 23.31 53.31 -44.73
N LYS A 178 23.21 52.81 -45.98
CA LYS A 178 24.25 52.35 -46.93
C LYS A 178 24.46 50.82 -47.06
N SER A 179 23.96 50.34 -48.20
CA SER A 179 24.59 49.36 -49.11
C SER A 179 25.52 48.33 -48.46
N GLY A 180 24.97 47.16 -48.18
CA GLY A 180 25.74 45.99 -47.77
C GLY A 180 24.83 44.77 -47.69
N SER A 181 25.06 43.80 -48.58
CA SER A 181 24.52 42.44 -48.63
C SER A 181 23.88 41.94 -47.32
N CYS A 182 22.57 41.65 -47.36
CA CYS A 182 21.87 40.95 -46.29
C CYS A 182 22.43 39.53 -46.16
N PRO A 183 22.99 39.11 -45.01
CA PRO A 183 23.24 37.71 -44.77
C PRO A 183 21.88 37.01 -44.65
N SER A 184 21.68 36.01 -45.50
CA SER A 184 20.52 35.13 -45.47
C SER A 184 20.33 34.59 -44.05
N SER A 185 19.32 35.10 -43.34
CA SER A 185 18.95 34.66 -42.00
C SER A 185 18.52 33.21 -42.11
N THR A 186 19.46 32.31 -41.86
CA THR A 186 19.18 30.89 -41.70
C THR A 186 18.30 30.82 -40.46
N VAL A 187 17.00 30.68 -40.67
CA VAL A 187 16.04 30.39 -39.60
C VAL A 187 16.49 29.06 -39.05
N SER A 188 17.33 29.12 -38.02
CA SER A 188 17.67 27.98 -37.20
C SER A 188 16.39 27.66 -36.47
N SER A 189 15.55 26.84 -37.10
CA SER A 189 14.39 26.21 -36.49
C SER A 189 14.91 25.40 -35.32
N SER A 190 15.10 26.06 -34.18
CA SER A 190 15.29 25.41 -32.89
C SER A 190 13.93 24.82 -32.56
N SER A 191 13.62 23.70 -33.20
CA SER A 191 12.58 22.78 -32.78
C SER A 191 12.88 22.48 -31.32
N SER A 192 12.15 23.16 -30.45
CA SER A 192 12.24 22.96 -29.01
C SER A 192 11.97 21.48 -28.77
N VAL A 193 13.02 20.73 -28.45
CA VAL A 193 12.89 19.32 -28.11
C VAL A 193 11.97 19.27 -26.90
N PHE A 194 10.77 18.75 -27.09
CA PHE A 194 9.80 18.58 -26.01
C PHE A 194 10.38 17.54 -25.06
N ASN A 195 10.67 17.97 -23.84
CA ASN A 195 11.20 17.09 -22.81
C ASN A 195 9.99 16.50 -22.08
N VAL A 196 9.63 15.26 -22.41
CA VAL A 196 8.53 14.55 -21.74
C VAL A 196 8.92 14.42 -20.27
N PRO A 197 8.19 15.04 -19.33
CA PRO A 197 8.59 15.00 -17.94
C PRO A 197 8.43 13.57 -17.41
N ARG A 198 9.54 12.82 -17.36
CA ARG A 198 9.61 11.57 -16.63
C ARG A 198 9.57 11.90 -15.13
N PRO A 199 8.51 11.53 -14.39
CA PRO A 199 8.46 11.83 -12.98
C PRO A 199 9.45 10.94 -12.24
N THR A 200 10.47 11.54 -11.66
CA THR A 200 11.45 10.85 -10.80
C THR A 200 11.02 10.81 -9.34
N LYS A 201 10.03 11.64 -8.98
CA LYS A 201 9.45 11.67 -7.63
C LYS A 201 8.37 10.63 -7.51
N ALA A 202 8.44 9.83 -6.46
CA ALA A 202 7.44 8.86 -6.12
C ALA A 202 6.13 9.54 -5.72
N LEU A 203 5.03 8.90 -6.11
CA LEU A 203 3.69 9.19 -5.63
C LEU A 203 3.44 8.42 -4.33
N ASP A 204 2.69 8.98 -3.39
CA ASP A 204 2.14 8.20 -2.27
C ASP A 204 1.10 7.22 -2.84
N VAL A 205 1.29 5.91 -2.60
CA VAL A 205 0.36 4.89 -3.08
C VAL A 205 -1.04 5.05 -2.52
N CYS A 206 -1.19 5.77 -1.40
CA CYS A 206 -2.49 6.07 -0.79
C CYS A 206 -3.27 7.16 -1.53
N ASP A 207 -2.63 7.88 -2.46
CA ASP A 207 -3.29 8.82 -3.37
C ASP A 207 -3.79 8.13 -4.66
N LEU A 208 -3.58 6.82 -4.81
CA LEU A 208 -4.12 6.06 -5.93
C LEU A 208 -5.58 5.68 -5.65
N PRO A 209 -6.52 5.94 -6.59
CA PRO A 209 -7.96 5.77 -6.36
C PRO A 209 -8.41 4.33 -6.08
N ASP A 210 -7.57 3.36 -6.44
CA ASP A 210 -7.83 1.92 -6.31
C ASP A 210 -7.11 1.29 -5.12
N ILE A 211 -6.42 2.10 -4.31
CA ILE A 211 -5.67 1.65 -3.14
C ILE A 211 -6.28 2.27 -1.89
N ASP A 212 -7.00 1.44 -1.14
CA ASP A 212 -7.46 1.83 0.19
C ASP A 212 -6.33 1.62 1.21
N CYS A 213 -5.64 2.71 1.55
CA CYS A 213 -4.67 2.74 2.65
C CYS A 213 -5.29 3.03 4.02
N TYR A 214 -6.48 3.62 4.02
CA TYR A 214 -7.06 4.18 5.25
C TYR A 214 -7.95 3.16 5.94
N GLY A 215 -8.44 2.15 5.21
CA GLY A 215 -9.58 1.36 5.65
C GLY A 215 -10.70 2.27 6.16
N ASP A 216 -11.58 1.72 6.99
CA ASP A 216 -12.48 2.54 7.81
C ASP A 216 -11.76 3.20 9.01
N PHE A 217 -10.41 3.21 9.05
CA PHE A 217 -9.65 3.64 10.23
C PHE A 217 -9.42 5.15 10.30
N SER A 218 -9.80 5.92 9.27
CA SER A 218 -9.66 7.39 9.28
C SER A 218 -10.48 8.07 10.38
N ASP A 219 -11.55 7.41 10.86
CA ASP A 219 -12.43 7.93 11.91
C ASP A 219 -12.03 7.45 13.31
N MET A 220 -10.95 6.66 13.42
CA MET A 220 -10.45 6.12 14.68
C MET A 220 -9.33 7.02 15.21
N ASP A 221 -9.73 8.14 15.82
CA ASP A 221 -8.86 8.84 16.77
C ASP A 221 -8.58 7.86 17.93
N GLY A 222 -7.32 7.78 18.39
CA GLY A 222 -6.93 6.82 19.44
C GLY A 222 -7.81 6.89 20.69
N VAL A 223 -7.76 5.86 21.55
CA VAL A 223 -8.45 5.93 22.84
C VAL A 223 -8.00 7.20 23.55
N GLU A 224 -8.92 8.14 23.77
CA GLU A 224 -8.60 9.27 24.62
C GLU A 224 -8.52 8.73 26.04
N ASP A 225 -7.30 8.55 26.54
CA ASP A 225 -7.02 8.43 27.96
C ASP A 225 -7.52 9.73 28.64
N ASP A 226 -8.82 9.82 28.89
CA ASP A 226 -9.41 10.81 29.77
C ASP A 226 -9.32 10.26 31.21
N PRO A 227 -8.36 10.71 32.01
CA PRO A 227 -8.18 10.20 33.37
C PRO A 227 -9.38 10.48 34.28
N ALA A 228 -10.29 11.40 33.90
CA ALA A 228 -11.45 11.75 34.72
C ALA A 228 -12.57 10.69 34.68
N LEU A 229 -12.59 9.78 33.70
CA LEU A 229 -13.66 8.78 33.57
C LEU A 229 -13.42 7.48 34.35
N TYR A 230 -12.21 7.25 34.87
CA TYR A 230 -11.86 5.97 35.51
C TYR A 230 -12.02 5.94 37.04
N GLU A 231 -12.28 7.07 37.71
CA GLU A 231 -12.23 7.15 39.18
C GLU A 231 -13.58 7.15 39.93
N GLY A 232 -14.75 6.90 39.32
CA GLY A 232 -15.96 6.96 40.16
C GLY A 232 -17.32 6.47 39.68
N SER A 233 -17.47 5.72 38.59
CA SER A 233 -18.82 5.33 38.12
C SER A 233 -18.94 3.83 37.87
N SER A 234 -19.66 3.14 38.77
CA SER A 234 -20.24 1.81 38.51
C SER A 234 -21.27 1.89 37.36
N ALA A 235 -20.80 1.95 36.13
CA ALA A 235 -21.63 1.95 34.93
C ALA A 235 -21.70 0.54 34.33
N SER A 236 -22.44 -0.35 34.97
CA SER A 236 -22.67 -1.73 34.49
C SER A 236 -23.74 -1.86 33.41
N ASN A 237 -24.27 -0.77 32.82
CA ASN A 237 -25.37 -0.89 31.85
C ASN A 237 -25.54 0.30 30.88
N LEU A 238 -24.49 1.05 30.56
CA LEU A 238 -24.56 1.98 29.43
C LEU A 238 -24.33 1.20 28.13
N THR A 239 -25.46 0.89 27.49
CA THR A 239 -25.57 0.41 26.13
C THR A 239 -24.61 1.19 25.22
N ARG A 240 -23.70 0.44 24.58
CA ARG A 240 -22.75 0.75 23.49
C ARG A 240 -23.43 1.51 22.32
N ARG A 241 -24.00 2.70 22.56
CA ARG A 241 -24.67 3.53 21.56
C ARG A 241 -23.74 4.65 21.10
N TYR A 242 -23.11 4.41 19.94
CA TYR A 242 -22.65 5.43 18.99
C TYR A 242 -21.59 6.44 19.45
N SER A 243 -20.71 6.11 20.39
CA SER A 243 -19.42 6.82 20.46
C SER A 243 -18.56 6.36 19.28
N LEU A 244 -18.09 7.29 18.47
CA LEU A 244 -17.03 7.11 17.46
C LEU A 244 -16.10 5.98 17.89
N GLN A 245 -16.03 4.90 17.11
CA GLN A 245 -15.08 3.81 17.36
C GLN A 245 -13.70 4.45 17.30
N LYS A 246 -13.19 4.84 18.48
CA LYS A 246 -11.78 5.20 18.68
C LYS A 246 -10.92 4.00 18.24
N ARG A 247 -9.59 4.10 18.19
CA ARG A 247 -8.69 2.92 18.01
C ARG A 247 -8.77 1.94 19.21
N GLY A 248 -9.98 1.54 19.53
CA GLY A 248 -10.35 0.56 20.51
C GLY A 248 -10.36 -0.81 19.87
N ASP A 249 -11.00 -1.71 20.59
CA ASP A 249 -10.84 -3.13 20.41
C ASP A 249 -11.30 -3.55 19.00
N ARG A 250 -10.36 -4.04 18.17
CA ARG A 250 -10.66 -4.46 16.79
C ARG A 250 -11.26 -5.87 16.83
N PRO A 251 -12.45 -6.10 16.29
CA PRO A 251 -13.05 -7.42 16.30
C PRO A 251 -12.34 -8.35 15.31
N PHE A 252 -12.19 -9.60 15.72
CA PHE A 252 -11.70 -10.72 14.91
C PHE A 252 -12.63 -11.91 15.08
N ASP A 253 -12.81 -12.63 13.99
CA ASP A 253 -13.57 -13.87 13.92
C ASP A 253 -12.65 -14.96 13.39
N ALA A 254 -12.27 -15.91 14.26
CA ALA A 254 -11.46 -17.07 13.89
C ALA A 254 -12.33 -18.31 13.71
N ASN A 255 -12.15 -19.05 12.62
CA ASN A 255 -12.77 -20.36 12.45
C ASN A 255 -12.03 -21.41 13.28
N ILE A 256 -12.74 -22.02 14.24
CA ILE A 256 -12.19 -23.05 15.15
C ILE A 256 -12.76 -24.46 14.87
N GLY A 257 -13.39 -24.65 13.70
CA GLY A 257 -13.98 -25.91 13.23
C GLY A 257 -15.31 -26.26 13.89
N THR A 258 -15.44 -26.03 15.20
CA THR A 258 -16.69 -26.19 15.97
C THR A 258 -17.60 -24.96 15.91
N GLY A 259 -17.12 -23.87 15.32
CA GLY A 259 -17.82 -22.59 15.21
C GLY A 259 -16.85 -21.45 14.93
N THR A 260 -17.32 -20.22 15.18
CA THR A 260 -16.52 -18.99 15.07
C THR A 260 -16.20 -18.48 16.47
N LEU A 261 -14.92 -18.28 16.76
CA LEU A 261 -14.46 -17.58 17.96
C LEU A 261 -14.41 -16.08 17.67
N HIS A 262 -15.27 -15.31 18.33
CA HIS A 262 -15.22 -13.86 18.31
C HIS A 262 -14.31 -13.34 19.43
N PHE A 263 -13.43 -12.40 19.13
CA PHE A 263 -12.58 -11.73 20.12
C PHE A 263 -12.18 -10.35 19.61
N GLU A 264 -11.73 -9.47 20.50
CA GLU A 264 -11.33 -8.10 20.13
C GLU A 264 -9.86 -7.85 20.54
N SER A 265 -9.08 -7.08 19.77
CA SER A 265 -7.74 -6.63 20.21
C SER A 265 -7.84 -5.67 21.39
N LEU A 266 -6.72 -5.32 22.02
CA LEU A 266 -6.70 -4.18 22.95
C LEU A 266 -6.49 -2.85 22.23
N GLY A 267 -7.15 -1.79 22.71
CA GLY A 267 -6.91 -0.43 22.25
C GLY A 267 -5.47 0.08 22.51
N TYR A 268 -5.00 0.98 21.66
CA TYR A 268 -3.64 1.53 21.68
C TYR A 268 -3.63 3.05 21.40
N PRO A 269 -2.57 3.78 21.82
CA PRO A 269 -2.56 5.23 21.69
C PRO A 269 -2.49 5.66 20.22
N GLY A 270 -3.01 6.85 19.92
CA GLY A 270 -2.73 7.51 18.65
C GLY A 270 -1.28 8.03 18.57
N PRO A 271 -0.80 8.45 17.38
CA PRO A 271 0.59 8.87 17.17
C PRO A 271 1.11 9.90 18.18
N GLN A 272 0.33 10.95 18.47
CA GLN A 272 0.71 12.00 19.42
C GLN A 272 0.87 11.47 20.84
N LYS A 273 -0.11 10.67 21.30
CA LYS A 273 -0.13 10.15 22.68
C LYS A 273 0.92 9.08 22.93
N LEU A 274 1.44 8.45 21.88
CA LEU A 274 2.44 7.39 22.02
C LEU A 274 3.69 7.88 22.78
N PHE A 275 4.12 9.13 22.58
CA PHE A 275 5.37 9.65 23.15
C PHE A 275 5.20 10.79 24.17
N GLU A 276 4.04 11.46 24.22
CA GLU A 276 3.91 12.72 24.97
C GLU A 276 3.39 12.55 26.40
N ASP A 277 2.63 11.49 26.68
CA ASP A 277 1.95 11.35 27.97
C ASP A 277 2.88 10.87 29.11
N ALA A 278 2.34 10.86 30.34
CA ALA A 278 3.10 10.46 31.52
C ALA A 278 3.60 9.01 31.44
N LYS A 279 2.88 8.11 30.75
CA LYS A 279 3.31 6.71 30.56
C LYS A 279 4.51 6.67 29.62
N ALA A 280 4.45 7.39 28.49
CA ALA A 280 5.56 7.48 27.55
C ALA A 280 6.84 8.02 28.20
N LYS A 281 6.72 9.08 29.01
CA LYS A 281 7.83 9.66 29.78
C LYS A 281 8.39 8.69 30.81
N LYS A 282 7.51 7.98 31.54
CA LYS A 282 7.90 6.95 32.50
C LYS A 282 8.73 5.85 31.84
N TYR A 283 8.35 5.45 30.63
CA TYR A 283 8.98 4.36 29.89
C TYR A 283 10.11 4.78 28.96
N LYS A 284 10.43 6.09 28.92
CA LYS A 284 11.49 6.66 28.08
C LYS A 284 11.37 6.22 26.62
N LEU A 285 10.14 6.19 26.09
CA LEU A 285 9.90 5.77 24.73
C LEU A 285 10.58 6.72 23.76
N THR A 286 11.39 6.16 22.87
CA THR A 286 12.06 6.91 21.82
C THR A 286 11.10 7.09 20.64
N PRO A 287 10.94 8.33 20.12
CA PRO A 287 10.00 8.65 19.06
C PRO A 287 10.49 8.21 17.67
N HIS A 288 10.70 6.91 17.48
CA HIS A 288 11.10 6.34 16.19
C HIS A 288 9.96 6.42 15.18
N GLY A 289 10.26 7.00 14.02
CA GLY A 289 9.40 7.09 12.85
C GLY A 289 10.08 6.56 11.61
N PHE A 290 9.39 5.69 10.89
CA PHE A 290 9.89 5.02 9.70
C PHE A 290 9.18 5.50 8.44
N ASP A 291 9.93 6.14 7.55
CA ASP A 291 9.46 6.62 6.25
C ASP A 291 10.48 6.37 5.14
N PHE A 292 10.09 6.65 3.90
CA PHE A 292 11.03 6.59 2.79
C PHE A 292 12.22 7.53 3.00
N SER A 293 13.41 7.01 2.72
CA SER A 293 14.65 7.78 2.86
C SER A 293 14.71 8.96 1.91
N THR A 294 14.16 8.80 0.70
CA THR A 294 14.09 9.81 -0.36
C THR A 294 12.69 9.83 -1.01
N ASP A 295 12.38 10.86 -1.79
CA ASP A 295 11.21 10.90 -2.66
C ASP A 295 11.48 10.26 -4.03
N ALA A 296 12.65 9.65 -4.27
CA ALA A 296 13.00 9.08 -5.57
C ALA A 296 12.24 7.76 -5.84
N ILE A 297 11.63 7.66 -7.02
CA ILE A 297 10.81 6.49 -7.40
C ILE A 297 11.63 5.19 -7.44
N ASP A 298 12.91 5.26 -7.75
CA ASP A 298 13.78 4.08 -7.87
C ASP A 298 14.47 3.70 -6.55
N ASP A 299 14.16 4.38 -5.46
CA ASP A 299 14.71 4.15 -4.12
C ASP A 299 13.60 3.78 -3.14
N TYR A 300 13.60 2.52 -2.70
CA TYR A 300 12.61 1.96 -1.77
C TYR A 300 13.11 1.94 -0.31
N LYS A 301 14.29 2.51 -0.04
CA LYS A 301 14.91 2.42 1.29
C LYS A 301 14.12 3.21 2.33
N VAL A 302 14.02 2.63 3.51
CA VAL A 302 13.33 3.19 4.67
C VAL A 302 14.38 3.69 5.67
N LYS A 303 14.17 4.88 6.23
CA LYS A 303 15.02 5.46 7.27
C LYS A 303 14.31 5.44 8.62
N ASP A 304 15.11 5.40 9.68
CA ASP A 304 14.67 5.67 11.05
C ASP A 304 14.92 7.15 11.35
N ALA A 305 13.85 7.87 11.67
CA ALA A 305 13.89 9.27 12.04
C ALA A 305 13.28 9.47 13.42
N TYR A 306 13.82 10.40 14.19
CA TYR A 306 13.22 10.82 15.46
C TYR A 306 12.14 11.85 15.15
N VAL A 307 10.86 11.49 15.33
CA VAL A 307 9.72 12.30 14.88
C VAL A 307 8.73 12.59 16.01
N THR A 308 8.39 13.86 16.21
CA THR A 308 7.28 14.24 17.08
C THR A 308 6.05 14.46 16.20
N PRO A 309 5.12 13.48 16.12
CA PRO A 309 4.02 13.55 15.17
C PRO A 309 3.09 14.70 15.52
N LYS A 310 2.69 15.47 14.49
CA LYS A 310 1.65 16.48 14.63
C LYS A 310 0.26 15.88 14.45
N LYS A 311 -0.77 16.66 14.73
CA LYS A 311 -2.14 16.29 14.37
C LYS A 311 -2.21 16.24 12.85
N ASP A 312 -2.88 15.24 12.30
CA ASP A 312 -3.07 15.04 10.85
C ASP A 312 -1.78 14.72 10.07
N ASP A 313 -0.73 14.26 10.75
CA ASP A 313 0.52 13.88 10.12
C ASP A 313 0.40 12.54 9.34
N LYS A 314 1.38 12.24 8.49
CA LYS A 314 1.47 11.00 7.71
C LYS A 314 1.76 9.73 8.55
N TRP A 315 1.95 9.90 9.85
CA TRP A 315 2.34 8.84 10.77
C TRP A 315 1.14 8.06 11.30
N VAL A 316 1.34 6.75 11.44
CA VAL A 316 0.45 5.86 12.19
C VAL A 316 1.24 5.12 13.26
N VAL A 317 0.62 4.88 14.41
CA VAL A 317 1.15 3.94 15.40
C VAL A 317 1.06 2.55 14.82
N GLU A 318 2.17 1.84 14.94
CA GLU A 318 2.42 0.64 14.19
C GLU A 318 2.66 -0.56 15.10
N HIS A 319 1.90 -1.63 14.89
CA HIS A 319 2.18 -2.94 15.45
C HIS A 319 3.22 -3.65 14.59
N VAL A 320 4.39 -3.96 15.16
CA VAL A 320 5.46 -4.64 14.40
C VAL A 320 5.03 -6.05 13.96
N VAL A 321 4.31 -6.77 14.84
CA VAL A 321 3.56 -7.98 14.50
C VAL A 321 2.11 -7.59 14.27
N GLU A 322 1.57 -7.86 13.09
CA GLU A 322 0.19 -7.50 12.76
C GLU A 322 -0.84 -8.18 13.68
N LEU A 323 -1.92 -7.47 14.02
CA LEU A 323 -2.94 -7.96 14.96
C LEU A 323 -3.68 -9.21 14.46
N GLN A 324 -3.94 -9.31 13.15
CA GLN A 324 -4.57 -10.49 12.52
C GLN A 324 -3.72 -11.76 12.65
N THR A 325 -2.44 -11.65 13.05
CA THR A 325 -1.58 -12.82 13.32
C THR A 325 -2.20 -13.73 14.39
N VAL A 326 -2.90 -13.17 15.38
CA VAL A 326 -3.58 -13.95 16.43
C VAL A 326 -4.69 -14.82 15.84
N LYS A 327 -5.54 -14.22 14.99
CA LYS A 327 -6.59 -14.97 14.27
C LYS A 327 -5.97 -16.10 13.46
N ASN A 328 -4.99 -15.78 12.62
CA ASN A 328 -4.34 -16.76 11.74
C ASN A 328 -3.67 -17.89 12.55
N PHE A 329 -3.09 -17.57 13.71
CA PHE A 329 -2.52 -18.56 14.61
C PHE A 329 -3.57 -19.50 15.19
N ILE A 330 -4.70 -18.98 15.69
CA ILE A 330 -5.79 -19.80 16.25
C ILE A 330 -6.36 -20.73 15.17
N GLU A 331 -6.57 -20.22 13.95
CA GLU A 331 -7.02 -21.03 12.83
C GLU A 331 -5.99 -22.12 12.48
N ALA A 332 -4.70 -21.79 12.45
CA ALA A 332 -3.63 -22.77 12.21
C ALA A 332 -3.55 -23.83 13.33
N ALA A 333 -3.64 -23.41 14.58
CA ALA A 333 -3.62 -24.27 15.76
C ALA A 333 -4.82 -25.22 15.82
N THR A 334 -5.99 -24.83 15.29
CA THR A 334 -7.18 -25.69 15.17
C THR A 334 -7.24 -26.49 13.87
N GLY A 335 -6.21 -26.38 13.01
CA GLY A 335 -6.12 -27.04 11.70
C GLY A 335 -6.98 -26.41 10.60
N GLN A 336 -7.70 -25.33 10.89
CA GLN A 336 -8.59 -24.61 9.97
C GLN A 336 -7.86 -23.60 9.07
N GLY A 337 -6.68 -23.14 9.48
CA GLY A 337 -5.88 -22.16 8.76
C GLY A 337 -5.12 -22.74 7.56
N ALA A 338 -4.60 -21.84 6.72
CA ALA A 338 -3.72 -22.19 5.60
C ALA A 338 -2.40 -22.81 6.09
N ILE A 339 -1.84 -22.28 7.18
CA ILE A 339 -0.62 -22.79 7.81
C ILE A 339 -0.93 -24.08 8.55
N LYS A 340 -0.22 -25.17 8.17
CA LYS A 340 -0.32 -26.47 8.85
C LYS A 340 0.77 -26.61 9.92
N LEU A 341 0.35 -26.92 11.14
CA LEU A 341 1.24 -27.14 12.29
C LEU A 341 1.41 -28.64 12.59
N SER A 342 2.42 -28.97 13.38
CA SER A 342 2.76 -30.35 13.77
C SER A 342 1.69 -31.03 14.62
N LYS A 343 0.90 -30.23 15.35
CA LYS A 343 -0.23 -30.68 16.17
C LYS A 343 -1.39 -29.72 16.00
N THR A 344 -2.58 -30.20 16.34
CA THR A 344 -3.79 -29.37 16.43
C THR A 344 -4.32 -29.37 17.87
N VAL A 345 -5.02 -28.29 18.20
CA VAL A 345 -5.72 -28.08 19.46
C VAL A 345 -7.21 -28.13 19.15
N PRO A 346 -8.03 -28.88 19.93
CA PRO A 346 -9.47 -28.89 19.74
C PRO A 346 -10.04 -27.47 19.80
N GLY A 347 -10.89 -27.09 18.85
CA GLY A 347 -11.54 -25.77 18.85
C GLY A 347 -12.25 -25.43 20.16
N LYS A 348 -12.78 -26.47 20.85
CA LYS A 348 -13.42 -26.34 22.16
C LYS A 348 -12.53 -25.65 23.21
N PHE A 349 -11.21 -25.89 23.19
CA PHE A 349 -10.29 -25.21 24.10
C PHE A 349 -10.38 -23.69 23.95
N PHE A 350 -10.37 -23.19 22.71
CA PHE A 350 -10.43 -21.76 22.45
C PHE A 350 -11.79 -21.17 22.83
N SER A 351 -12.90 -21.87 22.54
CA SER A 351 -14.24 -21.41 22.96
C SER A 351 -14.40 -21.37 24.48
N ASP A 352 -13.79 -22.32 25.20
CA ASP A 352 -13.91 -22.42 26.66
C ASP A 352 -13.02 -21.41 27.39
N TRP A 353 -11.82 -21.11 26.86
CA TRP A 353 -10.77 -20.44 27.64
C TRP A 353 -10.24 -19.13 27.07
N TRP A 354 -10.42 -18.85 25.76
CA TRP A 354 -9.73 -17.71 25.14
C TRP A 354 -10.16 -16.35 25.71
N ASN A 355 -11.48 -16.19 25.89
CA ASN A 355 -12.11 -14.98 26.42
C ASN A 355 -12.62 -15.15 27.86
N GLU A 356 -12.37 -16.31 28.48
CA GLU A 356 -12.85 -16.59 29.84
C GLU A 356 -12.01 -15.84 30.88
N GLU A 357 -12.67 -15.39 31.94
CA GLU A 357 -12.00 -14.72 33.06
C GLU A 357 -11.11 -15.72 33.81
N LEU A 358 -9.83 -15.38 33.91
CA LEU A 358 -8.83 -16.21 34.56
C LEU A 358 -8.87 -16.01 36.07
N ASP A 359 -8.56 -17.07 36.82
CA ASP A 359 -8.37 -16.99 38.26
C ASP A 359 -7.26 -15.98 38.60
N GLN A 360 -7.60 -15.03 39.48
CA GLN A 360 -6.74 -13.91 39.82
C GLN A 360 -5.47 -14.32 40.55
N ALA A 361 -5.51 -15.39 41.35
CA ALA A 361 -4.32 -15.88 42.05
C ALA A 361 -3.33 -16.49 41.05
N LYS A 362 -3.82 -17.34 40.13
CA LYS A 362 -3.03 -17.91 39.05
C LYS A 362 -2.48 -16.85 38.11
N TYR A 363 -3.30 -15.87 37.71
CA TYR A 363 -2.88 -14.76 36.86
C TYR A 363 -1.69 -13.99 37.47
N LYS A 364 -1.78 -13.64 38.76
CA LYS A 364 -0.72 -12.91 39.48
C LYS A 364 0.56 -13.74 39.70
N SER A 365 0.44 -15.06 39.75
CA SER A 365 1.59 -15.96 39.96
C SER A 365 2.18 -16.50 38.66
N ARG A 366 1.66 -16.11 37.50
CA ARG A 366 2.15 -16.59 36.20
C ARG A 366 3.54 -16.04 35.90
N LYS A 367 4.23 -16.63 34.92
CA LYS A 367 5.46 -16.04 34.38
C LYS A 367 5.11 -14.84 33.52
N GLU A 368 5.48 -13.64 33.94
CA GLU A 368 5.23 -12.44 33.14
C GLU A 368 6.33 -12.24 32.09
N PRO A 369 5.99 -11.73 30.90
CA PRO A 369 6.99 -11.19 29.99
C PRO A 369 7.70 -10.00 30.67
N PRO A 370 8.96 -9.71 30.30
CA PRO A 370 9.74 -8.62 30.89
C PRO A 370 9.25 -7.23 30.41
N ILE A 371 7.94 -7.00 30.46
CA ILE A 371 7.29 -5.75 30.11
C ILE A 371 7.30 -4.88 31.36
N GLU A 372 8.32 -4.02 31.50
CA GLU A 372 8.39 -3.02 32.58
C GLU A 372 7.18 -2.06 32.61
N GLN A 373 6.34 -2.12 31.57
CA GLN A 373 5.36 -1.10 31.21
C GLN A 373 3.90 -1.45 31.55
N ALA A 374 3.57 -2.72 31.84
CA ALA A 374 2.19 -3.16 31.95
C ALA A 374 1.76 -3.35 33.42
N VAL A 375 1.08 -2.35 34.00
CA VAL A 375 0.19 -2.63 35.15
C VAL A 375 -1.22 -2.79 34.58
N PHE A 376 -1.57 -4.02 34.23
CA PHE A 376 -2.91 -4.35 33.80
C PHE A 376 -3.82 -4.35 35.03
N LYS A 377 -4.56 -3.25 35.24
CA LYS A 377 -5.51 -3.10 36.35
C LYS A 377 -6.92 -3.58 35.98
N SER A 378 -7.03 -4.55 35.07
CA SER A 378 -8.32 -5.14 34.76
C SER A 378 -8.62 -6.25 35.76
N ASP A 379 -9.81 -6.18 36.34
CA ASP A 379 -10.45 -7.30 37.01
C ASP A 379 -10.72 -8.47 36.04
N LYS A 380 -10.76 -8.21 34.73
CA LYS A 380 -11.01 -9.21 33.68
C LYS A 380 -9.74 -9.57 32.91
N ALA A 381 -8.91 -10.41 33.50
CA ALA A 381 -7.77 -11.02 32.80
C ALA A 381 -8.25 -12.23 31.98
N THR A 382 -7.96 -12.24 30.68
CA THR A 382 -8.28 -13.35 29.75
C THR A 382 -7.03 -13.70 28.95
N LEU A 383 -6.98 -14.89 28.33
CA LEU A 383 -5.86 -15.26 27.44
C LEU A 383 -5.76 -14.28 26.26
N ASN A 384 -6.90 -13.87 25.70
CA ASN A 384 -6.98 -12.85 24.67
C ASN A 384 -6.27 -11.56 25.08
N ASN A 385 -6.61 -11.04 26.27
CA ASN A 385 -6.04 -9.80 26.78
C ASN A 385 -4.54 -9.93 26.99
N LEU A 386 -4.06 -11.05 27.53
CA LEU A 386 -2.64 -11.32 27.72
C LEU A 386 -1.86 -11.30 26.39
N VAL A 387 -2.38 -12.00 25.37
CA VAL A 387 -1.73 -12.09 24.05
C VAL A 387 -1.71 -10.72 23.34
N PHE A 388 -2.82 -10.00 23.32
CA PHE A 388 -2.85 -8.66 22.71
C PHE A 388 -2.05 -7.62 23.52
N GLN A 389 -1.96 -7.77 24.83
CA GLN A 389 -1.08 -6.96 25.66
C GLN A 389 0.38 -7.19 25.29
N ALA A 390 0.79 -8.44 25.05
CA ALA A 390 2.14 -8.79 24.61
C ALA A 390 2.46 -8.25 23.20
N LEU A 391 1.49 -8.21 22.29
CA LEU A 391 1.67 -7.62 20.95
C LEU A 391 1.79 -6.09 20.94
N GLY A 392 1.31 -5.43 22.00
CA GLY A 392 1.33 -3.98 22.14
C GLY A 392 -0.07 -3.40 22.35
N SER A 393 -0.19 -2.54 23.36
CA SER A 393 -1.45 -1.92 23.79
C SER A 393 -1.22 -0.55 24.44
N SER A 394 -2.29 0.10 24.89
CA SER A 394 -2.19 1.33 25.70
C SER A 394 -1.36 1.18 26.98
N PHE A 395 -1.18 -0.05 27.47
CA PHE A 395 -0.39 -0.38 28.65
C PHE A 395 0.95 -1.04 28.33
N ASN A 396 1.17 -1.56 27.12
CA ASN A 396 2.47 -2.04 26.65
C ASN A 396 2.83 -1.32 25.36
N ARG A 397 3.62 -0.27 25.46
CA ARG A 397 3.95 0.60 24.32
C ARG A 397 5.38 0.38 23.82
N GLY A 398 6.13 -0.51 24.45
CA GLY A 398 7.57 -0.69 24.22
C GLY A 398 7.92 -1.04 22.78
N ASP A 399 7.08 -1.85 22.14
CA ASP A 399 7.30 -2.33 20.78
C ASP A 399 6.61 -1.49 19.70
N PHE A 400 5.85 -0.46 20.08
CA PHE A 400 5.32 0.48 19.10
C PHE A 400 6.41 1.34 18.47
N VAL A 401 6.15 1.73 17.23
CA VAL A 401 6.86 2.75 16.46
C VAL A 401 5.85 3.58 15.69
N LEU A 402 6.31 4.65 15.06
CA LEU A 402 5.57 5.32 14.01
C LEU A 402 6.02 4.80 12.65
N CYS A 403 5.07 4.60 11.75
CA CYS A 403 5.32 4.21 10.38
C CYS A 403 4.54 5.14 9.44
N GLU A 404 5.09 5.42 8.27
CA GLU A 404 4.33 6.10 7.21
C GLU A 404 3.13 5.23 6.80
N LYS A 405 1.95 5.86 6.66
CA LYS A 405 0.68 5.20 6.33
C LYS A 405 0.78 4.23 5.15
N SER A 406 1.46 4.64 4.08
CA SER A 406 1.66 3.89 2.85
C SER A 406 2.39 2.56 3.09
N ILE A 407 3.51 2.60 3.83
CA ILE A 407 4.31 1.43 4.19
C ILE A 407 3.51 0.51 5.10
N ASN A 408 2.84 1.04 6.12
CA ASN A 408 2.05 0.23 7.05
C ASN A 408 0.89 -0.49 6.34
N SER A 409 0.11 0.21 5.51
CA SER A 409 -1.00 -0.40 4.77
C SER A 409 -0.52 -1.54 3.84
N PHE A 410 0.61 -1.34 3.16
CA PHE A 410 1.18 -2.38 2.31
C PHE A 410 1.75 -3.55 3.13
N LYS A 411 2.30 -3.29 4.32
CA LYS A 411 2.71 -4.36 5.24
C LYS A 411 1.50 -5.21 5.63
N GLU A 412 0.38 -4.62 6.02
CA GLU A 412 -0.82 -5.38 6.39
C GLU A 412 -1.25 -6.35 5.27
N ARG A 413 -1.23 -5.87 4.02
CA ARG A 413 -1.54 -6.67 2.83
C ARG A 413 -0.52 -7.80 2.62
N VAL A 414 0.78 -7.48 2.64
CA VAL A 414 1.85 -8.47 2.51
C VAL A 414 1.77 -9.52 3.61
N TRP A 415 1.52 -9.09 4.85
CA TRP A 415 1.46 -9.94 6.03
C TRP A 415 0.25 -10.89 6.00
N SER A 416 -0.88 -10.44 5.47
CA SER A 416 -2.07 -11.28 5.28
C SER A 416 -2.01 -12.18 4.04
N GLY A 417 -0.93 -12.10 3.25
CA GLY A 417 -0.84 -12.81 1.96
C GLY A 417 -1.77 -12.23 0.89
N SER A 418 -2.26 -11.01 1.07
CA SER A 418 -3.06 -10.30 0.09
C SER A 418 -2.18 -9.62 -0.95
N ALA A 419 -2.71 -9.43 -2.16
CA ALA A 419 -2.02 -8.64 -3.18
C ALA A 419 -1.88 -7.18 -2.71
N PRO A 420 -0.67 -6.58 -2.74
CA PRO A 420 -0.47 -5.18 -2.40
C PRO A 420 -1.36 -4.22 -3.20
N MET A 421 -1.57 -4.52 -4.49
CA MET A 421 -2.51 -3.86 -5.38
C MET A 421 -3.23 -4.90 -6.24
N ASP A 422 -4.47 -4.61 -6.66
CA ASP A 422 -5.21 -5.45 -7.59
C ASP A 422 -4.42 -5.66 -8.90
N LYS A 423 -4.37 -6.91 -9.36
CA LYS A 423 -3.56 -7.30 -10.53
C LYS A 423 -4.08 -6.67 -11.84
N LYS A 424 -5.39 -6.45 -11.98
CA LYS A 424 -5.97 -5.85 -13.20
C LYS A 424 -5.70 -4.35 -13.24
N GLU A 425 -5.89 -3.67 -12.11
CA GLU A 425 -5.57 -2.24 -12.01
C GLU A 425 -4.07 -1.99 -12.19
N PHE A 426 -3.19 -2.82 -11.61
CA PHE A 426 -1.76 -2.73 -11.85
C PHE A 426 -1.43 -2.89 -13.34
N LYS A 427 -1.96 -3.93 -13.99
CA LYS A 427 -1.75 -4.17 -15.43
C LYS A 427 -2.18 -2.98 -16.28
N LYS A 428 -3.36 -2.43 -16.01
CA LYS A 428 -3.88 -1.24 -16.68
C LYS A 428 -2.93 -0.05 -16.53
N TYR A 429 -2.42 0.22 -15.32
CA TYR A 429 -1.46 1.31 -15.13
C TYR A 429 -0.12 1.05 -15.82
N ALA A 430 0.36 -0.19 -15.86
CA ALA A 430 1.59 -0.53 -16.57
C ALA A 430 1.46 -0.36 -18.09
N GLU A 431 0.34 -0.80 -18.69
CA GLU A 431 0.05 -0.66 -20.13
C GLU A 431 -0.17 0.81 -20.52
N ASP A 432 -0.93 1.56 -19.71
CA ASP A 432 -1.15 2.99 -19.96
C ASP A 432 0.14 3.79 -19.77
N ALA A 433 0.98 3.45 -18.79
CA ALA A 433 2.26 4.11 -18.60
C ALA A 433 3.27 3.77 -19.71
N SER A 434 3.29 2.53 -20.19
CA SER A 434 4.24 2.13 -21.24
C SER A 434 4.04 2.93 -22.52
N THR A 435 2.79 3.21 -22.88
CA THR A 435 2.42 4.01 -24.06
C THR A 435 2.56 5.53 -23.85
N GLY A 436 2.92 5.97 -22.64
CA GLY A 436 2.96 7.38 -22.25
C GLY A 436 1.58 7.99 -22.01
N ALA A 437 0.51 7.19 -21.90
CA ALA A 437 -0.83 7.67 -21.60
C ALA A 437 -0.93 8.24 -20.18
N ILE A 438 -0.20 7.67 -19.22
CA ILE A 438 -0.13 8.17 -17.84
C ILE A 438 1.32 8.18 -17.35
N LYS A 439 1.57 8.88 -16.25
CA LYS A 439 2.88 8.89 -15.58
C LYS A 439 3.23 7.51 -15.02
N SER A 440 4.47 7.05 -15.25
CA SER A 440 4.95 5.73 -14.81
C SER A 440 4.98 5.52 -13.30
N VAL A 441 5.03 6.60 -12.50
CA VAL A 441 4.97 6.51 -11.04
C VAL A 441 3.71 5.81 -10.51
N ARG A 442 2.60 5.79 -11.26
CA ARG A 442 1.34 5.16 -10.82
C ARG A 442 1.46 3.63 -10.64
N PHE A 443 2.25 2.93 -11.48
CA PHE A 443 2.50 1.50 -11.29
C PHE A 443 3.84 1.22 -10.58
N LEU A 444 4.82 2.12 -10.69
CA LEU A 444 6.11 1.96 -10.00
C LEU A 444 5.98 2.13 -8.47
N ALA A 445 5.09 3.01 -7.99
CA ALA A 445 4.94 3.28 -6.56
C ALA A 445 4.45 2.05 -5.75
N PRO A 446 3.47 1.25 -6.23
CA PRO A 446 3.13 -0.03 -5.58
C PRO A 446 4.29 -1.03 -5.49
N LEU A 447 5.12 -1.14 -6.54
CA LEU A 447 6.32 -2.00 -6.50
C LEU A 447 7.33 -1.50 -5.45
N ARG A 448 7.61 -0.18 -5.49
CA ARG A 448 8.49 0.50 -4.53
C ARG A 448 8.04 0.29 -3.09
N THR A 449 6.76 0.51 -2.80
CA THR A 449 6.20 0.43 -1.44
C THR A 449 6.22 -1.01 -0.93
N THR A 450 5.92 -1.98 -1.79
CA THR A 450 6.03 -3.42 -1.43
C THR A 450 7.46 -3.79 -1.07
N LEU A 451 8.47 -3.30 -1.81
CA LEU A 451 9.88 -3.51 -1.46
C LEU A 451 10.27 -2.79 -0.15
N ALA A 452 9.72 -1.60 0.09
CA ALA A 452 9.95 -0.83 1.31
C ALA A 452 9.45 -1.54 2.58
N VAL A 453 8.36 -2.32 2.50
CA VAL A 453 7.91 -3.18 3.61
C VAL A 453 9.02 -4.11 4.09
N PHE A 454 9.75 -4.75 3.16
CA PHE A 454 10.84 -5.66 3.53
C PHE A 454 12.06 -4.91 4.04
N ASP A 455 12.35 -3.72 3.52
CA ASP A 455 13.43 -2.89 4.03
C ASP A 455 13.14 -2.43 5.47
N TYR A 456 11.90 -1.99 5.73
CA TYR A 456 11.36 -1.66 7.05
C TYR A 456 11.48 -2.83 8.03
N LEU A 457 10.94 -4.01 7.68
CA LEU A 457 10.97 -5.19 8.56
C LEU A 457 12.40 -5.68 8.86
N ASN A 458 13.38 -5.37 7.99
CA ASN A 458 14.78 -5.73 8.20
C ASN A 458 15.60 -4.63 8.89
N HIS A 459 15.02 -3.46 9.15
CA HIS A 459 15.66 -2.41 9.93
C HIS A 459 15.99 -2.92 11.35
N ALA A 460 17.18 -2.57 11.88
CA ALA A 460 17.68 -3.12 13.14
C ALA A 460 16.68 -2.93 14.30
N THR A 461 16.22 -1.69 14.52
CA THR A 461 15.21 -1.33 15.52
C THR A 461 13.92 -2.16 15.38
N ILE A 462 13.46 -2.41 14.15
CA ILE A 462 12.22 -3.14 13.89
C ILE A 462 12.40 -4.63 14.13
N LYS A 463 13.55 -5.20 13.77
CA LYS A 463 13.88 -6.61 14.08
C LYS A 463 13.91 -6.86 15.57
N ASP A 464 14.49 -5.95 16.34
CA ASP A 464 14.57 -6.10 17.81
C ASP A 464 13.17 -6.06 18.43
N LYS A 465 12.33 -5.11 18.02
CA LYS A 465 10.93 -5.02 18.46
C LYS A 465 10.07 -6.20 18.00
N LEU A 466 10.30 -6.71 16.79
CA LEU A 466 9.65 -7.92 16.29
C LEU A 466 9.99 -9.12 17.19
N LYS A 467 11.28 -9.33 17.47
CA LYS A 467 11.74 -10.42 18.35
C LYS A 467 11.16 -10.29 19.76
N SER A 468 11.12 -9.07 20.30
CA SER A 468 10.50 -8.75 21.59
C SER A 468 9.03 -9.17 21.62
N ALA A 469 8.21 -8.62 20.73
CA ALA A 469 6.77 -8.92 20.68
C ALA A 469 6.48 -10.42 20.48
N VAL A 470 7.26 -11.10 19.63
CA VAL A 470 7.13 -12.54 19.39
C VAL A 470 7.47 -13.37 20.64
N SER A 471 8.55 -12.98 21.33
CA SER A 471 8.99 -13.60 22.58
C SER A 471 7.96 -13.40 23.69
N ASP A 472 7.39 -12.20 23.81
CA ASP A 472 6.41 -11.87 24.83
C ASP A 472 5.11 -12.65 24.65
N VAL A 473 4.62 -12.76 23.41
CA VAL A 473 3.45 -13.62 23.10
C VAL A 473 3.75 -15.07 23.47
N LYS A 474 4.95 -15.56 23.14
CA LYS A 474 5.36 -16.93 23.49
C LYS A 474 5.37 -17.15 25.01
N ILE A 475 5.81 -16.17 25.79
CA ILE A 475 5.81 -16.24 27.26
C ILE A 475 4.37 -16.36 27.76
N GLU A 476 3.45 -15.50 27.30
CA GLU A 476 2.06 -15.56 27.75
C GLU A 476 1.37 -16.88 27.34
N LEU A 477 1.62 -17.36 26.12
CA LEU A 477 1.11 -18.67 25.66
C LEU A 477 1.72 -19.86 26.43
N SER A 478 2.90 -19.71 27.04
CA SER A 478 3.51 -20.77 27.86
C SER A 478 2.83 -20.93 29.23
N ASN A 479 2.04 -19.94 29.65
CA ASN A 479 1.30 -19.96 30.92
C ASN A 479 -0.03 -20.72 30.82
N VAL A 480 -0.47 -21.18 29.64
CA VAL A 480 -1.80 -21.78 29.44
C VAL A 480 -2.11 -22.87 30.45
N LYS A 481 -1.23 -23.87 30.62
CA LYS A 481 -1.43 -24.96 31.59
C LYS A 481 -1.62 -24.48 33.02
N HIS A 482 -0.85 -23.48 33.43
CA HIS A 482 -0.95 -22.88 34.77
C HIS A 482 -2.29 -22.15 34.94
N LEU A 483 -2.67 -21.36 33.93
CA LEU A 483 -3.85 -20.50 33.96
C LEU A 483 -5.16 -21.30 33.87
N THR A 484 -5.25 -22.26 32.97
CA THR A 484 -6.50 -22.99 32.67
C THR A 484 -6.55 -24.40 33.27
N GLY A 485 -5.40 -25.01 33.56
CA GLY A 485 -5.30 -26.43 33.93
C GLY A 485 -5.26 -27.38 32.73
N GLU A 486 -5.46 -26.88 31.51
CA GLU A 486 -5.43 -27.68 30.28
C GLU A 486 -4.00 -27.91 29.79
N ASP A 487 -3.67 -29.14 29.43
CA ASP A 487 -2.33 -29.50 28.94
C ASP A 487 -2.18 -29.23 27.44
N VAL A 488 -2.25 -27.95 27.05
CA VAL A 488 -2.12 -27.48 25.67
C VAL A 488 -0.86 -26.62 25.53
N ASP A 489 0.04 -27.03 24.62
CA ASP A 489 1.30 -26.32 24.36
C ASP A 489 1.18 -25.29 23.23
N LEU A 490 0.50 -24.17 23.51
CA LEU A 490 0.36 -23.08 22.52
C LEU A 490 1.69 -22.38 22.23
N ALA A 491 2.64 -22.35 23.17
CA ALA A 491 3.93 -21.69 22.98
C ALA A 491 4.80 -22.38 21.92
N SER A 492 4.82 -23.71 21.90
CA SER A 492 5.50 -24.47 20.85
C SER A 492 4.82 -24.29 19.49
N LEU A 493 3.48 -24.33 19.46
CA LEU A 493 2.72 -24.09 18.22
C LEU A 493 2.94 -22.68 17.66
N TRP A 494 3.03 -21.66 18.53
CA TRP A 494 3.36 -20.29 18.12
C TRP A 494 4.76 -20.19 17.51
N SER A 495 5.74 -20.84 18.14
CA SER A 495 7.13 -20.90 17.67
C SER A 495 7.24 -21.60 16.31
N GLU A 496 6.38 -22.57 16.04
CA GLU A 496 6.28 -23.26 14.74
C GLU A 496 5.53 -22.41 13.70
N PHE A 497 4.42 -21.79 14.11
CA PHE A 497 3.51 -21.04 13.25
C PHE A 497 4.18 -19.82 12.62
N LEU A 498 4.82 -18.96 13.43
CA LEU A 498 5.24 -17.65 12.95
C LEU A 498 6.30 -17.73 11.83
N PRO A 499 7.35 -18.56 11.90
CA PRO A 499 8.28 -18.74 10.78
C PRO A 499 7.59 -19.22 9.50
N LYS A 500 6.61 -20.13 9.61
CA LYS A 500 5.84 -20.64 8.47
C LYS A 500 4.98 -19.53 7.86
N HIS A 501 4.26 -18.78 8.70
CA HIS A 501 3.44 -17.64 8.29
C HIS A 501 4.28 -16.60 7.52
N LEU A 502 5.41 -16.15 8.10
CA LEU A 502 6.29 -15.19 7.44
C LEU A 502 6.89 -15.73 6.14
N THR A 503 7.20 -17.03 6.07
CA THR A 503 7.68 -17.68 4.83
C THR A 503 6.61 -17.65 3.74
N GLU A 504 5.35 -17.93 4.08
CA GLU A 504 4.23 -17.87 3.14
C GLU A 504 3.93 -16.43 2.68
N SER A 505 3.93 -15.45 3.60
CA SER A 505 3.81 -14.03 3.27
C SER A 505 4.91 -13.57 2.30
N LEU A 506 6.16 -13.97 2.55
CA LEU A 506 7.30 -13.68 1.66
C LEU A 506 7.11 -14.30 0.26
N ALA A 507 6.70 -15.57 0.21
CA ALA A 507 6.49 -16.29 -1.05
C ALA A 507 5.39 -15.64 -1.89
N THR A 508 4.28 -15.26 -1.24
CA THR A 508 3.16 -14.57 -1.90
C THR A 508 3.57 -13.20 -2.43
N ALA A 509 4.28 -12.40 -1.63
CA ALA A 509 4.77 -11.10 -2.05
C ALA A 509 5.79 -11.19 -3.21
N LYS A 510 6.73 -12.15 -3.15
CA LYS A 510 7.67 -12.41 -4.26
C LYS A 510 6.95 -12.81 -5.54
N THR A 511 5.93 -13.67 -5.43
CA THR A 511 5.11 -14.10 -6.57
C THR A 511 4.41 -12.88 -7.19
N TRP A 512 3.72 -12.08 -6.37
CA TRP A 512 3.05 -10.87 -6.86
C TRP A 512 4.02 -9.89 -7.52
N LEU A 513 5.16 -9.59 -6.88
CA LEU A 513 6.19 -8.70 -7.43
C LEU A 513 6.72 -9.19 -8.77
N ASN A 514 7.07 -10.48 -8.89
CA ASN A 514 7.58 -11.05 -10.14
C ASN A 514 6.52 -11.01 -11.25
N ASP A 515 5.27 -11.37 -10.95
CA ASP A 515 4.15 -11.30 -11.90
C ASP A 515 3.97 -9.87 -12.42
N GLN A 516 3.91 -8.89 -11.52
CA GLN A 516 3.64 -7.49 -11.87
C GLN A 516 4.83 -6.84 -12.60
N ILE A 517 6.06 -7.15 -12.20
CA ILE A 517 7.27 -6.73 -12.91
C ILE A 517 7.27 -7.30 -14.33
N LYS A 518 6.91 -8.57 -14.51
CA LYS A 518 6.82 -9.19 -15.84
C LYS A 518 5.79 -8.47 -16.72
N VAL A 519 4.61 -8.15 -16.18
CA VAL A 519 3.59 -7.36 -16.90
C VAL A 519 4.15 -6.02 -17.38
N ALA A 520 4.88 -5.30 -16.52
CA ALA A 520 5.49 -4.03 -16.90
C ALA A 520 6.62 -4.20 -17.94
N GLU A 521 7.49 -5.21 -17.79
CA GLU A 521 8.55 -5.54 -18.76
C GLU A 521 7.98 -5.87 -20.14
N ASP A 522 6.93 -6.70 -20.19
CA ASP A 522 6.25 -7.09 -21.44
C ASP A 522 5.63 -5.84 -22.09
N ALA A 523 4.93 -4.99 -21.33
CA ALA A 523 4.31 -3.75 -21.82
C ALA A 523 5.33 -2.74 -22.40
N TYR A 524 6.49 -2.57 -21.74
CA TYR A 524 7.56 -1.70 -22.25
C TYR A 524 8.26 -2.28 -23.47
N THR A 525 8.47 -3.60 -23.51
CA THR A 525 9.12 -4.27 -24.64
C THR A 525 8.31 -4.10 -25.92
N GLU A 526 6.98 -4.28 -25.84
CA GLU A 526 6.09 -4.09 -26.98
C GLU A 526 6.04 -2.63 -27.45
N GLU A 527 5.94 -1.64 -26.54
CA GLU A 527 5.96 -0.24 -26.95
C GLU A 527 7.33 0.17 -27.53
N LEU A 528 8.45 -0.27 -26.96
CA LEU A 528 9.78 0.03 -27.51
C LEU A 528 9.93 -0.48 -28.94
N LYS A 529 9.48 -1.71 -29.21
CA LYS A 529 9.48 -2.28 -30.56
C LYS A 529 8.65 -1.44 -31.55
N LYS A 530 7.48 -0.95 -31.11
CA LYS A 530 6.63 -0.06 -31.89
C LYS A 530 7.33 1.28 -32.15
N LEU A 531 7.92 1.91 -31.14
CA LEU A 531 8.64 3.17 -31.27
C LEU A 531 9.87 3.08 -32.16
N GLU A 532 10.64 2.01 -32.05
CA GLU A 532 11.81 1.80 -32.91
C GLU A 532 11.40 1.61 -34.38
N THR A 533 10.24 1.00 -34.62
CA THR A 533 9.65 0.91 -35.97
C THR A 533 9.22 2.28 -36.48
N GLN A 534 8.51 3.06 -35.65
CA GLN A 534 8.11 4.43 -35.97
C GLN A 534 9.32 5.34 -36.22
N LEU A 535 10.39 5.19 -35.44
CA LEU A 535 11.63 5.94 -35.60
C LEU A 535 12.26 5.67 -36.97
N LYS A 536 12.39 4.40 -37.36
CA LYS A 536 12.94 4.03 -38.67
C LYS A 536 12.10 4.60 -39.81
N GLN A 537 10.78 4.55 -39.68
CA GLN A 537 9.86 5.12 -40.65
C GLN A 537 10.01 6.65 -40.74
N ALA A 538 9.96 7.34 -39.60
CA ALA A 538 10.13 8.80 -39.54
C ALA A 538 11.48 9.25 -40.13
N GLN A 539 12.57 8.54 -39.84
CA GLN A 539 13.90 8.79 -40.43
C GLN A 539 13.94 8.55 -41.94
N ALA A 540 13.18 7.58 -42.45
CA ALA A 540 13.10 7.30 -43.89
C ALA A 540 12.26 8.37 -44.61
N ASP A 541 11.17 8.83 -43.99
CA ASP A 541 10.30 9.88 -44.52
C ASP A 541 11.01 11.23 -44.50
N GLU A 542 11.68 11.61 -43.39
CA GLU A 542 12.43 12.87 -43.28
C GLU A 542 13.52 13.04 -44.35
N LYS A 543 14.12 11.94 -44.81
CA LYS A 543 15.11 11.96 -45.90
C LYS A 543 14.48 12.24 -47.26
N LYS A 544 13.18 11.92 -47.42
CA LYS A 544 12.41 12.09 -48.65
C LYS A 544 11.53 13.34 -48.62
N ASP A 545 11.27 13.89 -47.44
CA ASP A 545 10.38 15.02 -47.24
C ASP A 545 10.83 16.24 -48.06
N THR A 546 9.98 16.62 -49.00
CA THR A 546 10.00 17.91 -49.67
C THR A 546 9.71 19.03 -48.67
N PRO A 547 10.07 20.30 -48.98
CA PRO A 547 9.71 21.44 -48.13
C PRO A 547 8.20 21.54 -47.83
N ALA A 548 7.35 21.12 -48.77
CA ALA A 548 5.90 21.10 -48.58
C ALA A 548 5.45 20.04 -47.57
N GLU A 549 6.06 18.85 -47.58
CA GLU A 549 5.79 17.78 -46.61
C GLU A 549 6.27 18.15 -45.21
N LYS A 550 7.45 18.77 -45.09
CA LYS A 550 7.94 19.30 -43.81
C LYS A 550 6.98 20.34 -43.23
N LYS A 551 6.54 21.29 -44.07
CA LYS A 551 5.55 22.28 -43.67
C LYS A 551 4.25 21.63 -43.22
N LYS A 552 3.77 20.59 -43.92
CA LYS A 552 2.57 19.85 -43.51
C LYS A 552 2.74 19.20 -42.14
N LYS A 553 3.90 18.59 -41.85
CA LYS A 553 4.22 18.04 -40.53
C LYS A 553 4.22 19.12 -39.45
N ASP A 554 4.78 20.30 -39.74
CA ASP A 554 4.76 21.46 -38.83
C ASP A 554 3.32 21.95 -38.57
N ASP A 555 2.48 21.99 -39.61
CA ASP A 555 1.06 22.34 -39.52
C ASP A 555 0.29 21.30 -38.67
N ASP A 556 0.57 20.00 -38.86
CA ASP A 556 0.00 18.91 -38.06
C ASP A 556 0.42 19.01 -36.59
N VAL A 557 1.70 19.29 -36.29
CA VAL A 557 2.19 19.53 -34.92
C VAL A 557 1.47 20.73 -34.30
N THR A 558 1.28 21.81 -35.04
CA THR A 558 0.56 23.01 -34.56
C THR A 558 -0.90 22.68 -34.24
N LYS A 559 -1.56 21.88 -35.07
CA LYS A 559 -2.91 21.39 -34.83
C LYS A 559 -2.98 20.52 -33.58
N PHE A 560 -2.10 19.52 -33.45
CA PHE A 560 -2.07 18.65 -32.27
C PHE A 560 -1.80 19.42 -30.99
N LYS A 561 -0.91 20.43 -31.02
CA LYS A 561 -0.63 21.30 -29.87
C LYS A 561 -1.86 22.10 -29.45
N THR A 562 -2.66 22.56 -30.41
CA THR A 562 -3.92 23.25 -30.13
C THR A 562 -4.93 22.32 -29.45
N GLU A 563 -5.08 21.09 -29.96
CA GLU A 563 -5.93 20.06 -29.34
C GLU A 563 -5.44 19.67 -27.94
N TRP A 564 -4.12 19.49 -27.77
CA TRP A 564 -3.47 19.19 -26.49
C TRP A 564 -3.72 20.28 -25.46
N ASN A 565 -3.59 21.57 -25.82
CA ASN A 565 -3.89 22.68 -24.91
C ASN A 565 -5.34 22.64 -24.41
N GLY A 566 -6.28 22.28 -25.29
CA GLY A 566 -7.68 22.10 -24.90
C GLY A 566 -7.88 20.92 -23.93
N LEU A 567 -7.19 19.80 -24.16
CA LEU A 567 -7.22 18.64 -23.26
C LEU A 567 -6.53 18.92 -21.92
N LYS A 568 -5.42 19.66 -21.95
CA LYS A 568 -4.70 20.10 -20.76
C LYS A 568 -5.58 20.95 -19.85
N THR A 569 -6.31 21.90 -20.41
CA THR A 569 -7.27 22.72 -19.66
C THR A 569 -8.33 21.84 -18.97
N LYS A 570 -8.82 20.79 -19.64
CA LYS A 570 -9.78 19.83 -19.06
C LYS A 570 -9.16 19.00 -17.95
N TYR A 571 -7.93 18.54 -18.12
CA TYR A 571 -7.19 17.80 -17.09
C TYR A 571 -6.94 18.68 -15.85
N GLU A 572 -6.47 19.91 -16.03
CA GLU A 572 -6.26 20.86 -14.94
C GLU A 572 -7.56 21.17 -14.20
N GLN A 573 -8.68 21.29 -14.92
CA GLN A 573 -10.00 21.44 -14.29
C GLN A 573 -10.38 20.19 -13.48
N ALA A 574 -10.20 18.99 -14.03
CA ALA A 574 -10.53 17.75 -13.34
C ALA A 574 -9.65 17.51 -12.10
N GLU A 575 -8.35 17.82 -12.16
CA GLU A 575 -7.47 17.77 -10.98
C GLU A 575 -7.90 18.76 -9.91
N LYS A 576 -8.29 19.97 -10.31
CA LYS A 576 -8.82 20.96 -9.36
C LYS A 576 -10.09 20.45 -8.68
N GLU A 577 -11.01 19.84 -9.43
CA GLU A 577 -12.24 19.26 -8.85
C GLU A 577 -11.92 18.12 -7.86
N VAL A 578 -10.90 17.31 -8.14
CA VAL A 578 -10.39 16.29 -7.19
C VAL A 578 -9.88 16.96 -5.92
N GLU A 579 -9.03 17.97 -6.04
CA GLU A 579 -8.44 18.66 -4.89
C GLU A 579 -9.51 19.38 -4.05
N ASP A 580 -10.40 20.13 -4.69
CA ASP A 580 -11.53 20.80 -4.03
C ASP A 580 -12.39 19.79 -3.24
N GLN A 581 -12.57 18.57 -3.77
CA GLN A 581 -13.31 17.50 -3.10
C GLN A 581 -12.50 16.85 -1.95
N LYS A 582 -11.18 16.69 -2.09
CA LYS A 582 -10.30 16.23 -1.00
C LYS A 582 -10.33 17.23 0.16
N ASP A 583 -10.20 18.52 -0.12
CA ASP A 583 -10.31 19.61 0.86
C ASP A 583 -11.68 19.62 1.54
N LYS A 584 -12.75 19.42 0.77
CA LYS A 584 -14.10 19.31 1.31
C LYS A 584 -14.22 18.15 2.30
N ILE A 585 -13.68 16.98 1.99
CA ILE A 585 -13.68 15.80 2.87
C ILE A 585 -12.84 16.06 4.12
N ALA A 586 -11.63 16.61 3.95
CA ALA A 586 -10.73 16.95 5.06
C ALA A 586 -11.34 18.00 6.02
N GLY A 587 -12.11 18.95 5.48
CA GLY A 587 -12.83 19.96 6.25
C GLY A 587 -14.13 19.46 6.91
N MET A 588 -14.56 18.21 6.66
CA MET A 588 -15.75 17.67 7.33
C MET A 588 -15.50 17.49 8.83
N PRO A 589 -16.42 17.91 9.71
CA PRO A 589 -16.26 17.68 11.13
C PRO A 589 -16.24 16.17 11.41
N SER A 590 -15.53 15.75 12.47
CA SER A 590 -15.54 14.35 12.92
C SER A 590 -16.94 13.83 13.26
N SER A 591 -17.88 14.74 13.57
CA SER A 591 -19.30 14.46 13.80
C SER A 591 -20.12 14.21 12.52
N ALA A 592 -19.55 14.43 11.33
CA ALA A 592 -20.24 14.07 10.10
C ALA A 592 -20.39 12.54 10.05
N GLY A 593 -21.63 12.06 10.13
CA GLY A 593 -21.91 10.63 10.16
C GLY A 593 -21.30 9.88 8.98
N LYS A 594 -20.84 8.64 9.24
CA LYS A 594 -20.20 7.75 8.25
C LYS A 594 -20.89 7.74 6.87
N PRO A 595 -22.23 7.63 6.73
CA PRO A 595 -22.88 7.63 5.42
C PRO A 595 -22.61 8.87 4.57
N LYS A 596 -22.46 10.04 5.21
CA LYS A 596 -22.15 11.29 4.51
C LYS A 596 -20.71 11.29 4.01
N LYS A 597 -19.76 10.90 4.87
CA LYS A 597 -18.34 10.77 4.47
C LYS A 597 -18.17 9.76 3.33
N ASP A 598 -18.85 8.62 3.42
CA ASP A 598 -18.82 7.59 2.38
C ASP A 598 -19.40 8.10 1.05
N ALA A 599 -20.47 8.90 1.08
CA ALA A 599 -21.01 9.53 -0.12
C ALA A 599 -20.01 10.50 -0.76
N GLU A 600 -19.35 11.35 0.03
CA GLU A 600 -18.33 12.28 -0.47
C GLU A 600 -17.08 11.55 -1.01
N LYS A 601 -16.66 10.45 -0.36
CA LYS A 601 -15.58 9.56 -0.86
C LYS A 601 -15.94 8.91 -2.20
N ARG A 602 -17.20 8.52 -2.42
CA ARG A 602 -17.67 8.01 -3.72
C ARG A 602 -17.61 9.08 -4.81
N ILE A 603 -17.96 10.33 -4.48
CA ILE A 603 -17.83 11.47 -5.40
C ILE A 603 -16.35 11.67 -5.75
N LEU A 604 -15.46 11.70 -4.74
CA LEU A 604 -14.02 11.81 -4.96
C LEU A 604 -13.50 10.73 -5.92
N LYS A 605 -13.86 9.47 -5.70
CA LYS A 605 -13.45 8.36 -6.58
C LYS A 605 -13.89 8.57 -8.04
N ASN A 606 -15.10 9.08 -8.26
CA ASN A 606 -15.59 9.37 -9.61
C ASN A 606 -14.82 10.54 -10.26
N LEU A 607 -14.49 11.58 -9.49
CA LEU A 607 -13.68 12.71 -9.96
C LEU A 607 -12.24 12.26 -10.28
N GLU A 608 -11.64 11.40 -9.46
CA GLU A 608 -10.31 10.84 -9.72
C GLU A 608 -10.29 9.99 -10.99
N ALA A 609 -11.34 9.20 -11.25
CA ALA A 609 -11.50 8.46 -12.50
C ALA A 609 -11.67 9.40 -13.71
N ALA A 610 -12.35 10.54 -13.55
CA ALA A 610 -12.49 11.55 -14.59
C ALA A 610 -11.15 12.25 -14.87
N ALA A 611 -10.41 12.63 -13.83
CA ALA A 611 -9.07 13.22 -13.93
C ALA A 611 -8.08 12.26 -14.60
N TYR A 612 -8.10 10.97 -14.23
CA TYR A 612 -7.33 9.92 -14.90
C TYR A 612 -7.65 9.84 -16.40
N THR A 613 -8.93 9.86 -16.75
CA THR A 613 -9.36 9.82 -18.16
C THR A 613 -8.90 11.05 -18.93
N ALA A 614 -8.96 12.24 -18.31
CA ALA A 614 -8.49 13.48 -18.90
C ALA A 614 -6.97 13.52 -19.07
N GLU A 615 -6.20 13.07 -18.06
CA GLU A 615 -4.74 12.90 -18.11
C GLU A 615 -4.36 12.00 -19.30
N LYS A 616 -5.03 10.85 -19.41
CA LYS A 616 -4.83 9.89 -20.50
C LYS A 616 -5.06 10.50 -21.87
N ALA A 617 -6.18 11.20 -22.05
CA ALA A 617 -6.49 11.85 -23.32
C ALA A 617 -5.46 12.92 -23.68
N MET A 618 -5.06 13.75 -22.70
CA MET A 618 -4.04 14.79 -22.87
C MET A 618 -2.70 14.18 -23.29
N ASN A 619 -2.16 13.21 -22.54
CA ASN A 619 -0.84 12.66 -22.81
C ASN A 619 -0.82 11.85 -24.12
N LEU A 620 -1.89 11.11 -24.45
CA LEU A 620 -1.97 10.43 -25.76
C LEU A 620 -1.98 11.41 -26.93
N LYS A 621 -2.54 12.61 -26.74
CA LYS A 621 -2.46 13.67 -27.75
C LYS A 621 -1.05 14.26 -27.83
N GLU A 622 -0.36 14.40 -26.71
CA GLU A 622 1.05 14.81 -26.66
C GLU A 622 1.93 13.86 -27.46
N ARG A 623 1.73 12.58 -27.18
CA ARG A 623 2.38 11.45 -27.83
C ARG A 623 2.23 11.48 -29.35
N GLN A 624 1.07 11.87 -29.87
CA GLN A 624 0.83 11.94 -31.31
C GLN A 624 1.81 12.88 -32.01
N PHE A 625 2.02 14.10 -31.48
CA PHE A 625 2.94 15.03 -32.13
C PHE A 625 4.42 14.71 -31.87
N GLU A 626 4.76 14.08 -30.74
CA GLU A 626 6.11 13.55 -30.51
C GLU A 626 6.51 12.48 -31.52
N THR A 627 5.54 11.76 -32.07
CA THR A 627 5.80 10.74 -33.10
C THR A 627 5.89 11.29 -34.52
N VAL A 628 5.75 12.60 -34.73
CA VAL A 628 5.86 13.23 -36.07
C VAL A 628 7.32 13.32 -36.52
N TRP A 629 8.24 13.58 -35.59
CA TRP A 629 9.65 13.81 -35.86
C TRP A 629 10.52 12.72 -35.23
N ALA A 630 11.52 12.24 -35.96
CA ALA A 630 12.44 11.19 -35.53
C ALA A 630 13.19 11.57 -34.25
N GLN A 631 13.61 12.83 -34.13
CA GLN A 631 14.31 13.32 -32.94
C GLN A 631 13.45 13.21 -31.68
N SER A 632 12.16 13.53 -31.77
CA SER A 632 11.22 13.43 -30.66
C SER A 632 10.97 11.96 -30.28
N ILE A 633 10.82 11.06 -31.26
CA ILE A 633 10.71 9.62 -30.99
C ILE A 633 11.94 9.09 -30.25
N GLN A 634 13.15 9.54 -30.59
CA GLN A 634 14.38 9.14 -29.89
C GLN A 634 14.38 9.53 -28.41
N VAL A 635 13.92 10.75 -28.09
CA VAL A 635 13.79 11.21 -26.70
C VAL A 635 12.86 10.27 -25.94
N VAL A 636 11.72 9.94 -26.52
CA VAL A 636 10.76 9.09 -25.80
C VAL A 636 11.27 7.66 -25.66
N ILE A 637 11.92 7.08 -26.68
CA ILE A 637 12.60 5.78 -26.54
C ILE A 637 13.60 5.83 -25.37
N ALA A 638 14.35 6.92 -25.23
CA ALA A 638 15.31 7.07 -24.12
C ALA A 638 14.60 7.10 -22.76
N ASP A 639 13.49 7.83 -22.62
CA ASP A 639 12.74 7.89 -21.38
C ASP A 639 12.03 6.57 -21.04
N THR A 640 11.43 5.89 -22.03
CA THR A 640 10.87 4.55 -21.88
C THR A 640 11.93 3.55 -21.39
N LYS A 641 13.16 3.62 -21.92
CA LYS A 641 14.29 2.79 -21.46
C LYS A 641 14.71 3.09 -20.03
N LYS A 642 14.62 4.35 -19.58
CA LYS A 642 14.90 4.71 -18.18
C LYS A 642 13.88 4.11 -17.22
N ASP A 643 12.59 4.08 -17.58
CA ASP A 643 11.57 3.41 -16.77
C ASP A 643 11.76 1.90 -16.74
N GLN A 644 12.06 1.29 -17.89
CA GLN A 644 12.42 -0.13 -17.96
C GLN A 644 13.63 -0.45 -17.06
N ALA A 645 14.60 0.46 -16.96
CA ALA A 645 15.75 0.30 -16.05
C ALA A 645 15.34 0.34 -14.56
N VAL A 646 14.33 1.12 -14.17
CA VAL A 646 13.80 1.11 -12.81
C VAL A 646 13.08 -0.21 -12.51
N VAL A 647 12.28 -0.70 -13.46
CA VAL A 647 11.64 -2.02 -13.35
C VAL A 647 12.70 -3.12 -13.18
N ALA A 648 13.77 -3.09 -13.97
CA ALA A 648 14.89 -4.03 -13.85
C ALA A 648 15.62 -3.91 -12.50
N LYS A 649 15.80 -2.69 -11.98
CA LYS A 649 16.37 -2.45 -10.64
C LYS A 649 15.50 -3.12 -9.58
N PHE A 650 14.18 -2.93 -9.63
CA PHE A 650 13.25 -3.59 -8.69
C PHE A 650 13.30 -5.11 -8.81
N LYS A 651 13.31 -5.66 -10.02
CA LYS A 651 13.45 -7.11 -10.27
C LYS A 651 14.69 -7.69 -9.58
N ALA A 652 15.83 -7.00 -9.68
CA ALA A 652 17.05 -7.42 -9.01
C ALA A 652 16.95 -7.39 -7.47
N GLN A 653 16.06 -6.57 -6.90
CA GLN A 653 15.83 -6.50 -5.46
C GLN A 653 14.84 -7.57 -4.96
N VAL A 654 13.88 -7.99 -5.79
CA VAL A 654 12.94 -9.09 -5.43
C VAL A 654 13.68 -10.37 -5.04
N ALA A 655 14.83 -10.66 -5.67
CA ALA A 655 15.65 -11.80 -5.29
C ALA A 655 16.25 -11.69 -3.87
N LYS A 656 16.46 -10.45 -3.39
CA LYS A 656 17.19 -10.14 -2.15
C LYS A 656 16.28 -9.91 -0.94
N ILE A 657 14.98 -9.67 -1.15
CA ILE A 657 14.06 -9.50 -0.03
C ILE A 657 13.93 -10.79 0.78
N ALA A 658 13.85 -10.63 2.09
CA ALA A 658 13.67 -11.69 3.07
C ALA A 658 12.81 -11.15 4.22
N MET A 659 12.10 -12.06 4.91
CA MET A 659 11.53 -11.73 6.20
C MET A 659 12.62 -11.80 7.28
N PRO A 660 12.55 -10.95 8.31
CA PRO A 660 13.47 -11.04 9.44
C PRO A 660 13.32 -12.38 10.18
N PRO A 661 14.40 -12.92 10.77
CA PRO A 661 14.31 -14.10 11.62
C PRO A 661 13.55 -13.78 12.91
N THR A 662 12.73 -14.73 13.37
CA THR A 662 11.90 -14.59 14.58
C THR A 662 12.59 -15.07 15.85
N ALA A 663 13.78 -15.68 15.73
CA ALA A 663 14.64 -16.15 16.82
C ALA A 663 15.97 -15.40 16.81
#